data_AF-A0A6L9KHC9-F1
#
_entry.id   AF-A0A6L9KHC9-F1
#
_cell.length_a   1.000
_cell.length_b   1.000
_cell.length_c   1.000
_cell.angle_alpha   90.00
_cell.angle_beta   90.00
_cell.angle_gamma   90.00
#
_symmetry.space_group_name_H-M   'P 1'
#
loop_
_entity.id
_entity.type
_entity.pdbx_description
1 polymer ?
#
loop_
_entity_poly.entity_id
_entity_poly.type
_entity_poly.pdbx_seq_one_letter_code
_entity_poly.pdbx_strand_id
1 'polypeptide(L)'
;MEADTQAHVAFFLTGRRPSEHLDAVDGLGLRPALFASYRDLTQLRYDFPLVLVDGRADGLFAQSLSGIIDSALASVAQGSDGERIRKHVLRLEQAIRELATGGASGSLFALWDKASSQFTKGVDQSFEDSLRRTRAAIKVNGAVVDCDTALPARLLQHAWAAVQQQKAEGFRKELDRLVLKLSDILKADYERSAAGRSAQHLQAAVGTGFGDAFDFDAMSRMLSKALPTDVFPESRRKRIGGLLDALSAQQFISSPAASATKTDAAKPYPFLFDSCADALAAFRERSPKQIALAKAIAIAGLEIDGQYSESRHDALFEQFGANGLDPQDLAQFPDYLVCVNAEKMQAVEHAHLMEILASGLPIKVLLQIDDILEESPNGESKLTSGMRSRQIANMAIGLNEVYVLQSSSSNLFRFRERLLRGLTYRGSALFSVFSGASAKSSGLPPYLMSAAAMESRAFPAFTYDPSAGPNWASRFYLGANSQVDLDWPIQAFTYEDEQHQRVSQDMAFTLVDFVASDHRYARHLARVPREKWNGSMIPVDESLTRERKGLPDKVPSLLMVDADNVLQKVIVDERLIREARRCREMWHSLQELGGIHNSHAEKLLAREKKTWEERLQHETEAREATVPGAGVSAAPSASPAPAATSAPVEQEPERSPDEAYIETPRCSTCNECTTLNNKLFSYDANKQAYIADIQAGSYAQLVEAAESCQVSIIHPGKPRNLQEPGLDELLKRAAAFQ
;
A
#
# COMPACT_ATOMS: atom_id res chain seq x y z
N MET A 1 -50.36 -3.55 13.26
CA MET A 1 -48.96 -4.00 13.14
C MET A 1 -48.94 -5.43 13.64
N GLU A 2 -48.60 -6.40 12.78
CA GLU A 2 -48.56 -7.83 13.15
C GLU A 2 -47.60 -8.07 14.32
N ALA A 3 -47.90 -9.04 15.19
CA ALA A 3 -47.12 -9.32 16.41
C ALA A 3 -45.62 -9.58 16.13
N ASP A 4 -45.31 -10.22 14.99
CA ASP A 4 -43.93 -10.46 14.55
C ASP A 4 -43.19 -9.15 14.22
N THR A 5 -43.86 -8.20 13.57
CA THR A 5 -43.27 -6.88 13.26
C THR A 5 -42.99 -6.09 14.55
N GLN A 6 -43.87 -6.18 15.55
CA GLN A 6 -43.64 -5.56 16.85
C GLN A 6 -42.45 -6.18 17.59
N ALA A 7 -42.27 -7.50 17.50
CA ALA A 7 -41.12 -8.19 18.07
C ALA A 7 -39.79 -7.77 17.40
N HIS A 8 -39.78 -7.63 16.07
CA HIS A 8 -38.60 -7.15 15.33
C HIS A 8 -38.23 -5.72 15.76
N VAL A 9 -39.22 -4.82 15.85
CA VAL A 9 -39.02 -3.43 16.29
C VAL A 9 -38.55 -3.38 17.75
N ALA A 10 -39.13 -4.19 18.64
CA ALA A 10 -38.73 -4.26 20.03
C ALA A 10 -37.27 -4.71 20.18
N PHE A 11 -36.84 -5.73 19.43
CA PHE A 11 -35.44 -6.15 19.41
C PHE A 11 -34.53 -5.04 18.90
N PHE A 12 -34.86 -4.41 17.78
CA PHE A 12 -34.05 -3.32 17.22
C PHE A 12 -33.82 -2.19 18.23
N LEU A 13 -34.86 -1.76 18.95
CA LEU A 13 -34.76 -0.65 19.89
C LEU A 13 -34.07 -1.03 21.22
N THR A 14 -34.23 -2.27 21.67
CA THR A 14 -33.85 -2.65 23.05
C THR A 14 -32.69 -3.64 23.14
N GLY A 15 -32.38 -4.34 22.04
CA GLY A 15 -31.49 -5.51 22.01
C GLY A 15 -32.04 -6.73 22.77
N ARG A 16 -33.27 -6.68 23.30
CA ARG A 16 -33.88 -7.79 24.04
C ARG A 16 -34.68 -8.67 23.08
N ARG A 17 -34.36 -9.97 23.06
CA ARG A 17 -34.98 -10.98 22.21
C ARG A 17 -36.23 -11.56 22.89
N PRO A 18 -37.45 -11.40 22.33
CA PRO A 18 -38.60 -12.20 22.72
C PRO A 18 -38.42 -13.62 22.17
N SER A 19 -38.26 -14.62 23.04
CA SER A 19 -37.92 -16.00 22.65
C SER A 19 -38.97 -16.69 21.77
N GLU A 20 -40.21 -16.20 21.75
CA GLU A 20 -41.28 -16.74 20.90
C GLU A 20 -41.16 -16.28 19.43
N HIS A 21 -40.41 -15.21 19.16
CA HIS A 21 -40.36 -14.59 17.84
C HIS A 21 -39.00 -14.63 17.15
N LEU A 22 -37.91 -14.65 17.95
CA LEU A 22 -36.55 -14.50 17.46
C LEU A 22 -35.62 -15.51 18.12
N ASP A 23 -34.70 -16.07 17.32
CA ASP A 23 -33.72 -17.03 17.81
C ASP A 23 -32.38 -16.37 18.10
N ALA A 24 -31.63 -16.98 19.02
CA ALA A 24 -30.25 -16.61 19.25
C ALA A 24 -29.36 -17.01 18.06
N VAL A 25 -28.38 -16.17 17.74
CA VAL A 25 -27.35 -16.46 16.73
C VAL A 25 -26.24 -17.36 17.30
N ASP A 26 -26.09 -17.38 18.63
CA ASP A 26 -25.08 -18.15 19.35
C ASP A 26 -25.13 -19.65 18.99
N GLY A 27 -23.98 -20.20 18.62
CA GLY A 27 -23.84 -21.63 18.30
C GLY A 27 -24.26 -22.04 16.88
N LEU A 28 -24.81 -21.13 16.06
CA LEU A 28 -25.20 -21.42 14.67
C LEU A 28 -24.05 -21.33 13.66
N GLY A 29 -22.87 -20.85 14.09
CA GLY A 29 -21.71 -20.70 13.21
C GLY A 29 -21.97 -19.76 12.01
N LEU A 30 -22.84 -18.76 12.20
CA LEU A 30 -23.20 -17.84 11.12
C LEU A 30 -22.02 -16.95 10.72
N ARG A 31 -21.91 -16.70 9.42
CA ARG A 31 -21.01 -15.70 8.82
C ARG A 31 -21.76 -14.85 7.80
N PRO A 32 -21.32 -13.63 7.48
CA PRO A 32 -21.91 -12.85 6.39
C PRO A 32 -21.99 -13.65 5.09
N ALA A 33 -23.09 -13.50 4.35
CA ALA A 33 -23.34 -14.31 3.15
C ALA A 33 -22.24 -14.17 2.08
N LEU A 34 -21.61 -12.99 1.99
CA LEU A 34 -20.48 -12.73 1.09
C LEU A 34 -19.23 -13.59 1.41
N PHE A 35 -19.15 -14.24 2.57
CA PHE A 35 -18.07 -15.17 2.90
C PHE A 35 -18.33 -16.62 2.47
N ALA A 36 -19.49 -16.93 1.89
CA ALA A 36 -19.84 -18.31 1.49
C ALA A 36 -18.79 -18.95 0.57
N SER A 37 -18.23 -18.19 -0.37
CA SER A 37 -17.20 -18.64 -1.31
C SER A 37 -15.78 -18.68 -0.74
N TYR A 38 -15.55 -18.14 0.47
CA TYR A 38 -14.22 -17.95 1.05
C TYR A 38 -13.94 -18.83 2.28
N ARG A 39 -14.76 -19.86 2.54
CA ARG A 39 -14.61 -20.74 3.72
C ARG A 39 -13.21 -21.36 3.84
N ASP A 40 -12.67 -21.83 2.72
CA ASP A 40 -11.37 -22.49 2.65
C ASP A 40 -10.45 -21.74 1.69
N LEU A 41 -9.57 -20.90 2.27
CA LEU A 41 -8.62 -20.11 1.50
C LEU A 41 -7.56 -20.97 0.81
N THR A 42 -7.32 -22.21 1.26
CA THR A 42 -6.27 -23.07 0.68
C THR A 42 -6.62 -23.52 -0.74
N GLN A 43 -7.91 -23.52 -1.09
CA GLN A 43 -8.42 -23.83 -2.43
C GLN A 43 -8.40 -22.63 -3.37
N LEU A 44 -8.15 -21.43 -2.85
CA LEU A 44 -8.14 -20.20 -3.63
C LEU A 44 -6.70 -19.78 -3.94
N ARG A 45 -6.48 -19.30 -5.17
CA ARG A 45 -5.25 -18.60 -5.54
C ARG A 45 -5.43 -17.11 -5.30
N TYR A 46 -4.69 -16.58 -4.34
CA TYR A 46 -4.69 -15.16 -3.98
C TYR A 46 -3.26 -14.72 -3.63
N ASP A 47 -3.10 -13.51 -3.07
CA ASP A 47 -1.80 -12.86 -2.88
C ASP A 47 -0.87 -13.59 -1.91
N PHE A 48 -1.39 -14.35 -0.94
CA PHE A 48 -0.60 -15.06 0.08
C PHE A 48 -0.50 -16.57 -0.22
N PRO A 49 0.55 -17.27 0.22
CA PRO A 49 1.69 -16.74 0.99
C PRO A 49 2.64 -15.90 0.14
N LEU A 50 3.41 -15.03 0.80
CA LEU A 50 4.45 -14.20 0.20
C LEU A 50 5.82 -14.86 0.36
N VAL A 51 6.71 -14.58 -0.58
CA VAL A 51 8.14 -14.90 -0.53
C VAL A 51 8.92 -13.61 -0.33
N LEU A 52 9.62 -13.51 0.81
CA LEU A 52 10.47 -12.39 1.16
C LEU A 52 11.86 -12.58 0.54
N VAL A 53 12.16 -11.81 -0.50
CA VAL A 53 13.39 -11.93 -1.31
C VAL A 53 14.50 -11.09 -0.68
N ASP A 54 15.65 -11.73 -0.43
CA ASP A 54 16.80 -11.09 0.20
C ASP A 54 17.48 -10.06 -0.72
N GLY A 55 18.03 -9.00 -0.12
CA GLY A 55 18.88 -8.02 -0.82
C GLY A 55 18.15 -7.11 -1.82
N ARG A 56 16.82 -7.06 -1.79
CA ARG A 56 15.99 -6.20 -2.66
C ARG A 56 15.37 -5.07 -1.83
N ALA A 57 15.68 -3.83 -2.18
CA ALA A 57 15.10 -2.62 -1.57
C ALA A 57 14.05 -1.93 -2.48
N ASP A 58 13.55 -2.65 -3.48
CA ASP A 58 12.46 -2.24 -4.37
C ASP A 58 11.23 -3.11 -4.12
N GLY A 59 10.10 -2.84 -4.78
CA GLY A 59 8.86 -3.61 -4.58
C GLY A 59 8.93 -5.11 -4.87
N LEU A 60 10.06 -5.63 -5.34
CA LEU A 60 10.31 -7.05 -5.52
C LEU A 60 10.91 -7.72 -4.26
N PHE A 61 11.09 -6.97 -3.15
CA PHE A 61 11.45 -7.51 -1.83
C PHE A 61 10.44 -8.53 -1.30
N ALA A 62 9.19 -8.44 -1.74
CA ALA A 62 8.14 -9.41 -1.47
C ALA A 62 7.44 -9.75 -2.78
N GLN A 63 7.15 -11.02 -3.00
CA GLN A 63 6.42 -11.51 -4.17
C GLN A 63 5.39 -12.55 -3.73
N SER A 64 4.23 -12.58 -4.39
CA SER A 64 3.24 -13.64 -4.13
C SER A 64 3.73 -14.98 -4.67
N LEU A 65 3.42 -16.07 -3.96
CA LEU A 65 3.68 -17.41 -4.45
C LEU A 65 3.02 -17.63 -5.83
N SER A 66 1.77 -17.21 -5.99
CA SER A 66 1.04 -17.26 -7.26
C SER A 66 1.83 -16.61 -8.39
N GLY A 67 2.34 -15.38 -8.17
CA GLY A 67 3.06 -14.62 -9.18
C GLY A 67 4.38 -15.27 -9.59
N ILE A 68 5.10 -15.88 -8.64
CA ILE A 68 6.33 -16.64 -8.92
C ILE A 68 6.01 -17.89 -9.76
N ILE A 69 4.96 -18.62 -9.38
CA ILE A 69 4.53 -19.84 -10.08
C ILE A 69 4.02 -19.51 -11.48
N ASP A 70 3.19 -18.48 -11.63
CA ASP A 70 2.66 -18.05 -12.94
C ASP A 70 3.80 -17.63 -13.87
N SER A 71 4.77 -16.87 -13.36
CA SER A 71 5.96 -16.48 -14.13
C SER A 71 6.80 -17.69 -14.55
N ALA A 72 6.99 -18.68 -13.66
CA ALA A 72 7.71 -19.90 -13.99
C ALA A 72 6.95 -20.74 -15.03
N LEU A 73 5.63 -20.91 -14.86
CA LEU A 73 4.77 -21.64 -15.79
C LEU A 73 4.72 -20.98 -17.17
N ALA A 74 4.69 -19.65 -17.25
CA ALA A 74 4.75 -18.93 -18.52
C ALA A 74 5.99 -19.31 -19.35
N SER A 75 7.11 -19.61 -18.70
CA SER A 75 8.34 -20.03 -19.38
C SER A 75 8.41 -21.53 -19.67
N VAL A 76 7.91 -22.38 -18.78
CA VAL A 76 8.13 -23.84 -18.83
C VAL A 76 6.97 -24.61 -19.46
N ALA A 77 5.74 -24.14 -19.28
CA ALA A 77 4.52 -24.82 -19.74
C ALA A 77 4.14 -24.45 -21.17
N GLN A 78 5.08 -24.66 -22.10
CA GLN A 78 4.93 -24.42 -23.54
C GLN A 78 4.85 -25.75 -24.31
N GLY A 79 4.07 -25.78 -25.39
CA GLY A 79 3.93 -26.96 -26.27
C GLY A 79 3.00 -28.06 -25.72
N SER A 80 3.18 -29.29 -26.20
CA SER A 80 2.30 -30.45 -25.91
C SER A 80 2.20 -30.82 -24.43
N ASP A 81 3.26 -30.56 -23.66
CA ASP A 81 3.34 -30.93 -22.24
C ASP A 81 2.87 -29.82 -21.31
N GLY A 82 2.51 -28.64 -21.85
CA GLY A 82 2.22 -27.44 -21.05
C GLY A 82 1.09 -27.66 -20.05
N GLU A 83 0.00 -28.27 -20.48
CA GLU A 83 -1.16 -28.51 -19.62
C GLU A 83 -0.86 -29.50 -18.48
N ARG A 84 -0.06 -30.53 -18.77
CA ARG A 84 0.42 -31.49 -17.77
C ARG A 84 1.26 -30.77 -16.70
N ILE A 85 2.20 -29.94 -17.12
CA ILE A 85 3.09 -29.18 -16.22
C ILE A 85 2.26 -28.24 -15.33
N ARG A 86 1.31 -27.50 -15.92
CA ARG A 86 0.41 -26.62 -15.15
C ARG A 86 -0.33 -27.37 -14.06
N LYS A 87 -1.00 -28.49 -14.39
CA LYS A 87 -1.73 -29.29 -13.40
C LYS A 87 -0.83 -29.77 -12.26
N HIS A 88 0.36 -30.29 -12.57
CA HIS A 88 1.29 -30.78 -11.56
C HIS A 88 1.81 -29.68 -10.64
N VAL A 89 2.17 -28.53 -11.21
CA VAL A 89 2.71 -27.39 -10.46
C VAL A 89 1.64 -26.71 -9.62
N LEU A 90 0.42 -26.52 -10.13
CA LEU A 90 -0.68 -25.94 -9.36
C LEU A 90 -1.07 -26.84 -8.17
N ARG A 91 -1.00 -28.16 -8.33
CA ARG A 91 -1.18 -29.10 -7.22
C ARG A 91 -0.09 -28.97 -6.17
N LEU A 92 1.17 -28.76 -6.58
CA LEU A 92 2.27 -28.50 -5.65
C LEU A 92 2.10 -27.14 -4.94
N GLU A 93 1.68 -26.11 -5.67
CA GLU A 93 1.39 -24.78 -5.11
C GLU A 93 0.34 -24.88 -3.99
N GLN A 94 -0.73 -25.63 -4.21
CA GLN A 94 -1.75 -25.90 -3.19
C GLN A 94 -1.15 -26.57 -1.94
N ALA A 95 -0.30 -27.59 -2.11
CA ALA A 95 0.36 -28.23 -0.97
C ALA A 95 1.30 -27.28 -0.20
N ILE A 96 1.98 -26.37 -0.90
CA ILE A 96 2.80 -25.33 -0.25
C ILE A 96 1.91 -24.36 0.55
N ARG A 97 0.73 -23.97 0.02
CA ARG A 97 -0.24 -23.13 0.72
C ARG A 97 -0.77 -23.80 2.00
N GLU A 98 -1.11 -25.07 1.91
CA GLU A 98 -1.56 -25.87 3.07
C GLU A 98 -0.46 -25.95 4.15
N LEU A 99 0.80 -26.17 3.74
CA LEU A 99 1.93 -26.15 4.66
C LEU A 99 2.11 -24.78 5.34
N ALA A 100 2.05 -23.69 4.57
CA ALA A 100 2.21 -22.33 5.09
C ALA A 100 1.07 -21.97 6.06
N THR A 101 -0.17 -22.29 5.70
CA THR A 101 -1.36 -22.09 6.56
C THR A 101 -1.26 -22.91 7.85
N GLY A 102 -0.67 -24.11 7.76
CA GLY A 102 -0.36 -24.97 8.91
C GLY A 102 0.83 -24.49 9.78
N GLY A 103 1.40 -23.31 9.49
CA GLY A 103 2.49 -22.71 10.26
C GLY A 103 3.88 -23.20 9.88
N ALA A 104 4.04 -23.94 8.77
CA ALA A 104 5.36 -24.30 8.29
C ALA A 104 6.13 -23.05 7.85
N SER A 105 7.31 -22.87 8.42
CA SER A 105 8.23 -21.78 8.06
C SER A 105 9.45 -22.33 7.35
N GLY A 106 10.07 -21.51 6.51
CA GLY A 106 11.27 -21.88 5.77
C GLY A 106 11.39 -21.08 4.47
N SER A 107 12.43 -21.39 3.71
CA SER A 107 12.58 -20.82 2.37
C SER A 107 11.57 -21.44 1.40
N LEU A 108 11.24 -20.72 0.31
CA LEU A 108 10.44 -21.26 -0.80
C LEU A 108 11.01 -22.60 -1.25
N PHE A 109 12.34 -22.69 -1.25
CA PHE A 109 13.02 -23.88 -1.70
C PHE A 109 12.85 -25.07 -0.77
N ALA A 110 12.92 -24.86 0.55
CA ALA A 110 12.68 -25.91 1.54
C ALA A 110 11.21 -26.35 1.57
N LEU A 111 10.26 -25.42 1.45
CA LEU A 111 8.84 -25.76 1.40
C LEU A 111 8.46 -26.49 0.11
N TRP A 112 9.07 -26.14 -1.01
CA TRP A 112 8.93 -26.87 -2.26
C TRP A 112 9.35 -28.34 -2.11
N ASP A 113 10.53 -28.59 -1.53
CA ASP A 113 11.04 -29.94 -1.34
C ASP A 113 10.16 -30.73 -0.37
N LYS A 114 9.74 -30.10 0.74
CA LYS A 114 8.79 -30.69 1.70
C LYS A 114 7.46 -31.05 1.05
N ALA A 115 6.86 -30.14 0.28
CA ALA A 115 5.60 -30.38 -0.43
C ALA A 115 5.76 -31.49 -1.47
N SER A 116 6.86 -31.50 -2.23
CA SER A 116 7.13 -32.53 -3.23
C SER A 116 7.26 -33.92 -2.61
N SER A 117 7.86 -34.02 -1.42
CA SER A 117 8.02 -35.27 -0.69
C SER A 117 6.70 -35.93 -0.30
N GLN A 118 5.62 -35.15 -0.11
CA GLN A 118 4.29 -35.68 0.22
C GLN A 118 3.69 -36.49 -0.93
N PHE A 119 4.11 -36.21 -2.16
CA PHE A 119 3.59 -36.89 -3.34
C PHE A 119 4.35 -38.18 -3.66
N THR A 120 5.56 -38.41 -3.13
CA THR A 120 6.51 -39.48 -3.54
C THR A 120 6.01 -40.93 -3.46
N LYS A 121 4.86 -41.21 -2.83
CA LYS A 121 4.25 -42.55 -2.86
C LYS A 121 3.41 -42.74 -4.13
N GLY A 122 4.02 -43.31 -5.18
CA GLY A 122 3.34 -43.72 -6.43
C GLY A 122 3.41 -42.72 -7.58
N VAL A 123 4.48 -41.93 -7.67
CA VAL A 123 4.63 -40.82 -8.63
C VAL A 123 5.12 -41.30 -10.00
N ASP A 124 4.45 -40.88 -11.07
CA ASP A 124 4.92 -41.01 -12.45
C ASP A 124 6.15 -40.12 -12.71
N GLN A 125 7.16 -40.63 -13.44
CA GLN A 125 8.35 -39.87 -13.85
C GLN A 125 8.04 -38.49 -14.50
N SER A 126 6.84 -38.36 -15.08
CA SER A 126 6.34 -37.12 -15.68
C SER A 126 6.08 -35.99 -14.67
N PHE A 127 5.73 -36.32 -13.42
CA PHE A 127 5.52 -35.35 -12.35
C PHE A 127 6.86 -34.79 -11.85
N GLU A 128 7.83 -35.66 -11.60
CA GLU A 128 9.19 -35.24 -11.20
C GLU A 128 9.84 -34.35 -12.28
N ASP A 129 9.69 -34.71 -13.56
CA ASP A 129 10.15 -33.87 -14.67
C ASP A 129 9.49 -32.48 -14.66
N SER A 130 8.16 -32.44 -14.46
CA SER A 130 7.40 -31.18 -14.42
C SER A 130 7.87 -30.27 -13.27
N LEU A 131 8.09 -30.85 -12.09
CA LEU A 131 8.58 -30.10 -10.93
C LEU A 131 10.01 -29.63 -11.11
N ARG A 132 10.91 -30.50 -11.60
CA ARG A 132 12.32 -30.15 -11.85
C ARG A 132 12.45 -29.01 -12.84
N ARG A 133 11.73 -29.06 -13.96
CA ARG A 133 11.75 -28.00 -14.99
C ARG A 133 11.25 -26.67 -14.42
N THR A 134 10.15 -26.71 -13.68
CA THR A 134 9.58 -25.50 -13.06
C THR A 134 10.51 -24.93 -11.99
N ARG A 135 11.08 -25.80 -11.15
CA ARG A 135 12.07 -25.41 -10.14
C ARG A 135 13.29 -24.71 -10.75
N ALA A 136 13.81 -25.22 -11.86
CA ALA A 136 14.93 -24.60 -12.56
C ALA A 136 14.60 -23.20 -13.14
N ALA A 137 13.32 -22.93 -13.44
CA ALA A 137 12.89 -21.63 -13.92
C ALA A 137 12.73 -20.58 -12.81
N ILE A 138 12.54 -21.00 -11.56
CA ILE A 138 12.41 -20.10 -10.41
C ILE A 138 13.79 -19.59 -10.00
N LYS A 139 14.04 -18.29 -10.23
CA LYS A 139 15.31 -17.61 -9.90
C LYS A 139 15.33 -16.95 -8.52
N VAL A 140 14.19 -16.93 -7.84
CA VAL A 140 14.02 -16.27 -6.54
C VAL A 140 13.87 -17.31 -5.44
N ASN A 141 14.52 -17.04 -4.31
CA ASN A 141 14.35 -17.80 -3.09
C ASN A 141 14.30 -16.82 -1.92
N GLY A 142 13.64 -17.22 -0.85
CA GLY A 142 13.31 -16.32 0.24
C GLY A 142 12.42 -16.97 1.27
N ALA A 143 12.29 -16.36 2.45
CA ALA A 143 11.40 -16.87 3.49
C ALA A 143 9.94 -16.79 3.05
N VAL A 144 9.19 -17.88 3.21
CA VAL A 144 7.76 -17.90 2.94
C VAL A 144 7.01 -17.46 4.19
N VAL A 145 6.15 -16.46 4.04
CA VAL A 145 5.32 -15.91 5.10
C VAL A 145 3.86 -15.90 4.67
N ASP A 146 2.98 -16.41 5.53
CA ASP A 146 1.54 -16.37 5.31
C ASP A 146 0.93 -15.13 6.01
N CYS A 147 -0.35 -14.86 5.73
CA CYS A 147 -1.10 -13.79 6.39
C CYS A 147 -1.56 -14.21 7.79
N ASP A 148 -0.63 -14.19 8.74
CA ASP A 148 -0.82 -14.51 10.15
C ASP A 148 -0.53 -13.31 11.09
N THR A 149 -0.60 -13.52 12.41
CA THR A 149 -0.30 -12.51 13.44
C THR A 149 1.11 -11.93 13.30
N ALA A 150 2.07 -12.69 12.78
CA ALA A 150 3.47 -12.29 12.69
C ALA A 150 3.79 -11.57 11.37
N LEU A 151 2.88 -11.58 10.39
CA LEU A 151 3.10 -10.96 9.08
C LEU A 151 3.50 -9.47 9.17
N PRO A 152 2.82 -8.59 9.93
CA PRO A 152 3.16 -7.16 9.96
C PRO A 152 4.62 -6.92 10.35
N ALA A 153 5.06 -7.54 11.45
CA ALA A 153 6.43 -7.42 11.93
C ALA A 153 7.43 -8.04 10.96
N ARG A 154 7.19 -9.27 10.47
CA ARG A 154 8.12 -9.96 9.55
C ARG A 154 8.32 -9.20 8.24
N LEU A 155 7.23 -8.76 7.62
CA LEU A 155 7.28 -8.05 6.34
C LEU A 155 7.98 -6.70 6.48
N LEU A 156 7.64 -5.93 7.52
CA LEU A 156 8.23 -4.61 7.72
C LEU A 156 9.71 -4.70 8.15
N GLN A 157 10.06 -5.64 9.03
CA GLN A 157 11.47 -5.88 9.42
C GLN A 157 12.32 -6.29 8.22
N HIS A 158 11.79 -7.15 7.34
CA HIS A 158 12.50 -7.55 6.10
C HIS A 158 12.71 -6.37 5.16
N ALA A 159 11.65 -5.60 4.88
CA ALA A 159 11.74 -4.41 4.04
C ALA A 159 12.69 -3.36 4.63
N TRP A 160 12.60 -3.12 5.95
CA TRP A 160 13.48 -2.18 6.66
C TRP A 160 14.93 -2.65 6.60
N ALA A 161 15.20 -3.93 6.84
CA ALA A 161 16.55 -4.49 6.77
C ALA A 161 17.17 -4.31 5.37
N ALA A 162 16.38 -4.52 4.31
CA ALA A 162 16.84 -4.28 2.94
C ALA A 162 17.16 -2.80 2.67
N VAL A 163 16.31 -1.87 3.13
CA VAL A 163 16.56 -0.43 3.02
C VAL A 163 17.81 -0.03 3.82
N GLN A 164 17.96 -0.53 5.05
CA GLN A 164 19.13 -0.23 5.89
C GLN A 164 20.42 -0.82 5.31
N GLN A 165 20.36 -2.00 4.70
CA GLN A 165 21.52 -2.59 4.04
C GLN A 165 21.98 -1.69 2.87
N GLN A 166 21.05 -1.21 2.05
CA GLN A 166 21.38 -0.30 0.96
C GLN A 166 21.98 1.02 1.47
N LYS A 167 21.39 1.61 2.52
CA LYS A 167 21.93 2.81 3.19
C LYS A 167 23.33 2.57 3.73
N ALA A 168 23.54 1.47 4.44
CA ALA A 168 24.81 1.08 5.03
C ALA A 168 25.90 0.85 3.96
N GLU A 169 25.56 0.27 2.82
CA GLU A 169 26.49 0.11 1.69
C GLU A 169 26.91 1.45 1.08
N GLY A 170 25.96 2.37 0.91
CA GLY A 170 26.25 3.72 0.42
C GLY A 170 27.15 4.49 1.40
N PHE A 171 26.80 4.47 2.68
CA PHE A 171 27.55 5.18 3.71
C PHE A 171 28.95 4.57 3.94
N ARG A 172 29.08 3.24 3.86
CA ARG A 172 30.39 2.57 3.91
C ARG A 172 31.31 3.00 2.77
N LYS A 173 30.82 3.03 1.53
CA LYS A 173 31.61 3.48 0.37
C LYS A 173 32.16 4.89 0.58
N GLU A 174 31.37 5.76 1.18
CA GLU A 174 31.79 7.12 1.50
C GLU A 174 32.86 7.15 2.60
N LEU A 175 32.68 6.40 3.69
CA LEU A 175 33.68 6.28 4.75
C LEU A 175 35.01 5.72 4.23
N ASP A 176 34.97 4.65 3.44
CA ASP A 176 36.16 4.05 2.85
C ASP A 176 36.89 5.04 1.92
N ARG A 177 36.13 5.84 1.16
CA ARG A 177 36.68 6.91 0.31
C ARG A 177 37.38 7.98 1.15
N LEU A 178 36.78 8.43 2.25
CA LEU A 178 37.37 9.44 3.13
C LEU A 178 38.63 8.89 3.81
N VAL A 179 38.57 7.68 4.35
CA VAL A 179 39.71 7.02 5.01
C VAL A 179 40.89 6.86 4.05
N LEU A 180 40.64 6.40 2.82
CA LEU A 180 41.66 6.25 1.79
C LEU A 180 42.32 7.61 1.47
N LYS A 181 41.52 8.64 1.16
CA LYS A 181 42.05 9.95 0.80
C LYS A 181 42.82 10.63 1.93
N LEU A 182 42.33 10.52 3.17
CA LEU A 182 43.04 11.06 4.34
C LEU A 182 44.37 10.33 4.58
N SER A 183 44.37 9.01 4.40
CA SER A 183 45.58 8.19 4.51
C SER A 183 46.59 8.53 3.41
N ASP A 184 46.12 8.80 2.18
CA ASP A 184 46.98 9.26 1.08
C ASP A 184 47.61 10.63 1.37
N ILE A 185 46.88 11.55 2.03
CA ILE A 185 47.45 12.84 2.46
C ILE A 185 48.59 12.62 3.45
N LEU A 186 48.39 11.78 4.47
CA LEU A 186 49.44 11.47 5.45
C LEU A 186 50.62 10.72 4.81
N LYS A 187 50.35 9.82 3.87
CA LYS A 187 51.39 9.11 3.12
C LYS A 187 52.20 10.08 2.26
N ALA A 188 51.56 10.98 1.52
CA ALA A 188 52.23 11.97 0.70
C ALA A 188 53.10 12.94 1.53
N ASP A 189 52.61 13.32 2.71
CA ASP A 189 53.41 14.09 3.69
C ASP A 189 54.61 13.28 4.19
N TYR A 190 54.42 12.02 4.57
CA TYR A 190 55.50 11.14 5.02
C TYR A 190 56.60 10.98 3.96
N GLU A 191 56.23 10.74 2.70
CA GLU A 191 57.19 10.64 1.57
C GLU A 191 57.97 11.95 1.34
N ARG A 192 57.38 13.11 1.65
CA ARG A 192 58.06 14.42 1.59
C ARG A 192 58.90 14.74 2.83
N SER A 193 58.74 13.99 3.91
CA SER A 193 59.49 14.19 5.16
C SER A 193 60.98 13.80 5.03
N ALA A 194 61.79 14.15 6.02
CA ALA A 194 63.19 13.69 6.08
C ALA A 194 63.28 12.15 6.25
N ALA A 195 62.33 11.55 6.96
CA ALA A 195 62.29 10.10 7.17
C ALA A 195 61.92 9.33 5.89
N GLY A 196 60.90 9.79 5.16
CA GLY A 196 60.51 9.21 3.86
C GLY A 196 61.57 9.39 2.78
N ARG A 197 62.38 10.46 2.85
CA ARG A 197 63.51 10.67 1.92
C ARG A 197 64.81 9.96 2.33
N SER A 198 64.79 9.17 3.40
CA SER A 198 65.98 8.42 3.83
C SER A 198 66.36 7.37 2.78
N ALA A 199 67.66 7.13 2.60
CA ALA A 199 68.15 6.10 1.67
C ALA A 199 67.54 4.71 1.97
N GLN A 200 67.33 4.39 3.25
CA GLN A 200 66.71 3.15 3.71
C GLN A 200 65.25 3.01 3.26
N HIS A 201 64.44 4.06 3.38
CA HIS A 201 63.03 4.04 2.92
C HIS A 201 62.94 3.98 1.40
N LEU A 202 63.79 4.74 0.68
CA LEU A 202 63.83 4.72 -0.80
C LEU A 202 64.22 3.33 -1.33
N GLN A 203 65.18 2.66 -0.69
CA GLN A 203 65.56 1.29 -1.02
C GLN A 203 64.40 0.31 -0.76
N ALA A 204 63.69 0.46 0.35
CA ALA A 204 62.52 -0.38 0.67
C ALA A 204 61.35 -0.16 -0.30
N ALA A 205 61.12 1.08 -0.76
CA ALA A 205 60.05 1.43 -1.68
C ALA A 205 60.27 0.93 -3.12
N VAL A 206 61.52 0.91 -3.61
CA VAL A 206 61.88 0.40 -4.96
C VAL A 206 61.88 -1.13 -5.01
N GLY A 207 62.03 -1.79 -3.87
CA GLY A 207 62.07 -3.26 -3.76
C GLY A 207 63.40 -3.86 -4.19
N THR A 208 63.56 -5.17 -3.99
CA THR A 208 64.86 -5.87 -4.14
C THR A 208 65.30 -6.10 -5.59
N GLY A 209 64.42 -5.88 -6.58
CA GLY A 209 64.68 -6.20 -7.99
C GLY A 209 65.60 -5.23 -8.75
N PHE A 210 65.80 -4.01 -8.25
CA PHE A 210 66.58 -2.96 -8.92
C PHE A 210 67.59 -2.25 -7.98
N GLY A 211 67.95 -2.89 -6.85
CA GLY A 211 68.79 -2.29 -5.82
C GLY A 211 70.18 -1.84 -6.31
N ASP A 212 70.78 -2.56 -7.26
CA ASP A 212 72.13 -2.27 -7.77
C ASP A 212 72.14 -1.19 -8.87
N ALA A 213 70.97 -0.75 -9.35
CA ALA A 213 70.84 0.23 -10.44
C ALA A 213 70.76 1.69 -9.94
N PHE A 214 70.60 1.91 -8.63
CA PHE A 214 70.38 3.23 -8.05
C PHE A 214 71.33 3.50 -6.86
N ASP A 215 71.91 4.71 -6.81
CA ASP A 215 72.60 5.23 -5.62
C ASP A 215 71.59 5.96 -4.72
N PHE A 216 71.03 5.22 -3.75
CA PHE A 216 70.00 5.72 -2.83
C PHE A 216 70.49 6.85 -1.91
N ASP A 217 71.79 6.89 -1.59
CA ASP A 217 72.40 7.97 -0.80
C ASP A 217 72.56 9.26 -1.61
N ALA A 218 72.89 9.15 -2.90
CA ALA A 218 72.88 10.28 -3.83
C ALA A 218 71.46 10.82 -4.04
N MET A 219 70.47 9.94 -4.26
CA MET A 219 69.07 10.34 -4.43
C MET A 219 68.50 11.04 -3.18
N SER A 220 68.75 10.50 -1.99
CA SER A 220 68.33 11.12 -0.72
C SER A 220 68.89 12.55 -0.57
N ARG A 221 70.18 12.75 -0.90
CA ARG A 221 70.83 14.07 -0.87
C ARG A 221 70.25 15.04 -1.91
N MET A 222 69.90 14.56 -3.10
CA MET A 222 69.30 15.40 -4.15
C MET A 222 67.88 15.82 -3.78
N LEU A 223 67.03 14.90 -3.32
CA LEU A 223 65.65 15.18 -2.90
C LEU A 223 65.59 16.08 -1.66
N SER A 224 66.61 16.03 -0.81
CA SER A 224 66.73 16.91 0.35
C SER A 224 67.11 18.36 -0.01
N LYS A 225 67.76 18.58 -1.17
CA LYS A 225 68.18 19.92 -1.63
C LYS A 225 67.17 20.61 -2.56
N ALA A 226 66.33 19.85 -3.28
CA ALA A 226 65.55 20.36 -4.40
C ALA A 226 64.15 20.90 -4.06
N LEU A 227 63.58 20.57 -2.89
CA LEU A 227 62.19 20.90 -2.55
C LEU A 227 62.11 21.95 -1.43
N PRO A 228 61.22 22.95 -1.54
CA PRO A 228 60.91 23.85 -0.44
C PRO A 228 60.48 23.07 0.80
N THR A 229 60.96 23.47 1.98
CA THR A 229 60.44 23.03 3.27
C THR A 229 59.09 23.68 3.56
N ASP A 230 58.07 23.40 2.74
CA ASP A 230 56.68 23.59 3.16
C ASP A 230 56.39 22.51 4.21
N VAL A 231 56.54 22.89 5.47
CA VAL A 231 56.38 21.97 6.60
C VAL A 231 54.90 21.71 6.78
N PHE A 232 54.47 20.46 6.57
CA PHE A 232 53.13 20.03 6.91
C PHE A 232 52.86 20.28 8.41
N PRO A 233 51.90 21.15 8.77
CA PRO A 233 51.70 21.54 10.16
C PRO A 233 51.42 20.32 11.06
N GLU A 234 52.06 20.26 12.23
CA GLU A 234 51.83 19.17 13.17
C GLU A 234 50.38 19.13 13.66
N SER A 235 49.74 20.30 13.79
CA SER A 235 48.30 20.43 14.09
C SER A 235 47.44 19.71 13.04
N ARG A 236 47.75 19.90 11.75
CA ARG A 236 47.07 19.22 10.64
C ARG A 236 47.29 17.71 10.67
N ARG A 237 48.53 17.26 10.95
CA ARG A 237 48.84 15.80 11.04
C ARG A 237 48.06 15.14 12.17
N LYS A 238 48.04 15.76 13.36
CA LYS A 238 47.26 15.28 14.51
C LYS A 238 45.76 15.26 14.20
N ARG A 239 45.24 16.30 13.54
CA ARG A 239 43.84 16.38 13.14
C ARG A 239 43.47 15.24 12.19
N ILE A 240 44.22 15.04 11.10
CA ILE A 240 43.94 13.95 10.14
C ILE A 240 44.06 12.57 10.79
N GLY A 241 45.05 12.35 11.66
CA GLY A 241 45.16 11.12 12.45
C GLY A 241 43.91 10.88 13.30
N GLY A 242 43.45 11.89 14.05
CA GLY A 242 42.23 11.79 14.86
C GLY A 242 40.96 11.57 14.04
N LEU A 243 40.88 12.09 12.81
CA LEU A 243 39.77 11.81 11.89
C LEU A 243 39.78 10.34 11.46
N LEU A 244 40.94 9.79 11.10
CA LEU A 244 41.06 8.37 10.73
C LEU A 244 40.66 7.44 11.89
N ASP A 245 41.05 7.77 13.11
CA ASP A 245 40.65 7.03 14.30
C ASP A 245 39.13 7.09 14.51
N ALA A 246 38.51 8.28 14.37
CA ALA A 246 37.08 8.46 14.52
C ALA A 246 36.26 7.73 13.44
N LEU A 247 36.69 7.77 12.17
CA LEU A 247 36.02 7.11 11.06
C LEU A 247 36.13 5.58 11.14
N SER A 248 37.25 5.05 11.65
CA SER A 248 37.49 3.61 11.76
C SER A 248 36.89 2.97 13.02
N ALA A 249 36.80 3.71 14.14
CA ALA A 249 36.27 3.21 15.41
C ALA A 249 34.73 3.24 15.54
N GLN A 250 34.03 3.73 14.51
CA GLN A 250 32.56 3.86 14.54
C GLN A 250 31.84 2.49 14.66
N GLN A 251 30.67 2.49 15.30
CA GLN A 251 29.84 1.28 15.53
C GLN A 251 28.45 1.35 14.85
N PHE A 252 28.19 2.39 14.05
CA PHE A 252 26.90 2.60 13.38
C PHE A 252 26.73 1.68 12.17
N ILE A 253 27.82 1.33 11.48
CA ILE A 253 27.81 0.45 10.31
C ILE A 253 28.73 -0.76 10.54
N SER A 254 28.23 -1.95 10.20
CA SER A 254 29.05 -3.16 10.14
C SER A 254 30.13 -3.07 9.04
N SER A 255 31.40 -3.26 9.43
CA SER A 255 32.51 -3.42 8.49
C SER A 255 32.66 -4.90 8.06
N PRO A 256 32.75 -5.21 6.76
CA PRO A 256 32.96 -6.59 6.29
C PRO A 256 34.31 -7.17 6.73
N ALA A 257 35.32 -6.33 6.98
CA ALA A 257 36.64 -6.77 7.46
C ALA A 257 36.60 -7.37 8.88
N ALA A 258 35.68 -6.90 9.74
CA ALA A 258 35.49 -7.42 11.09
C ALA A 258 34.87 -8.84 11.11
N SER A 259 34.30 -9.31 9.99
CA SER A 259 33.77 -10.67 9.90
C SER A 259 34.85 -11.73 9.62
N ALA A 260 36.06 -11.33 9.21
CA ALA A 260 37.12 -12.25 8.78
C ALA A 260 38.32 -12.31 9.73
N THR A 261 38.56 -11.28 10.55
CA THR A 261 39.64 -11.27 11.55
C THR A 261 39.09 -11.26 12.97
N LYS A 262 39.49 -12.26 13.77
CA LYS A 262 39.28 -12.34 15.23
C LYS A 262 40.09 -11.26 15.98
N THR A 263 39.84 -10.00 15.68
CA THR A 263 40.28 -8.86 16.51
C THR A 263 39.05 -8.30 17.21
N ASP A 264 39.23 -7.71 18.40
CA ASP A 264 38.21 -7.08 19.28
C ASP A 264 37.47 -5.88 18.62
N ALA A 265 37.00 -6.04 17.39
CA ALA A 265 36.20 -5.04 16.69
C ALA A 265 34.84 -4.95 17.39
N ALA A 266 34.53 -3.76 17.90
CA ALA A 266 33.31 -3.51 18.67
C ALA A 266 32.07 -3.84 17.83
N LYS A 267 31.12 -4.58 18.42
CA LYS A 267 29.89 -5.02 17.74
C LYS A 267 29.07 -3.80 17.27
N PRO A 268 28.47 -3.84 16.06
CA PRO A 268 27.60 -2.76 15.58
C PRO A 268 26.37 -2.61 16.46
N TYR A 269 25.84 -1.38 16.54
CA TYR A 269 24.65 -1.09 17.34
C TYR A 269 23.39 -1.78 16.79
N PRO A 270 22.49 -2.30 17.66
CA PRO A 270 21.16 -2.74 17.24
C PRO A 270 20.25 -1.54 17.01
N PHE A 271 19.47 -1.58 15.93
CA PHE A 271 18.49 -0.55 15.55
C PHE A 271 17.04 -1.04 15.52
N LEU A 272 16.80 -2.31 15.89
CA LEU A 272 15.47 -2.89 16.06
C LEU A 272 15.12 -2.93 17.55
N PHE A 273 13.93 -2.45 17.90
CA PHE A 273 13.44 -2.35 19.28
C PHE A 273 11.99 -2.83 19.37
N ASP A 274 11.61 -3.34 20.54
CA ASP A 274 10.24 -3.74 20.86
C ASP A 274 9.50 -2.68 21.72
N SER A 275 10.17 -1.56 22.04
CA SER A 275 9.59 -0.43 22.78
C SER A 275 10.13 0.93 22.30
N CYS A 276 9.26 1.94 22.36
CA CYS A 276 9.54 3.33 22.10
C CYS A 276 10.51 3.91 23.14
N ALA A 277 10.35 3.51 24.40
CA ALA A 277 11.22 3.94 25.50
C ALA A 277 12.68 3.51 25.26
N ASP A 278 12.92 2.24 24.90
CA ASP A 278 14.27 1.73 24.64
C ASP A 278 14.90 2.37 23.40
N ALA A 279 14.10 2.61 22.36
CA ALA A 279 14.56 3.30 21.15
C ALA A 279 15.00 4.74 21.45
N LEU A 280 14.22 5.49 22.23
CA LEU A 280 14.58 6.84 22.67
C LEU A 280 15.82 6.86 23.57
N ALA A 281 15.91 5.92 24.52
CA ALA A 281 17.08 5.79 25.38
C ALA A 281 18.34 5.50 24.56
N ALA A 282 18.26 4.56 23.63
CA ALA A 282 19.36 4.22 22.72
C ALA A 282 19.73 5.39 21.80
N PHE A 283 18.77 6.18 21.33
CA PHE A 283 19.04 7.38 20.54
C PHE A 283 19.80 8.43 21.39
N ARG A 284 19.32 8.72 22.59
CA ARG A 284 19.95 9.69 23.51
C ARG A 284 21.38 9.28 23.88
N GLU A 285 21.61 8.00 24.15
CA GLU A 285 22.96 7.47 24.44
C GLU A 285 23.92 7.62 23.26
N ARG A 286 23.43 7.40 22.03
CA ARG A 286 24.26 7.37 20.82
C ARG A 286 24.41 8.72 20.14
N SER A 287 23.52 9.68 20.42
CA SER A 287 23.52 11.02 19.82
C SER A 287 24.87 11.75 19.91
N PRO A 288 25.59 11.78 21.06
CA PRO A 288 26.92 12.39 21.12
C PRO A 288 27.95 11.73 20.19
N LYS A 289 27.89 10.39 20.06
CA LYS A 289 28.78 9.63 19.17
C LYS A 289 28.42 9.86 17.69
N GLN A 290 27.13 10.03 17.41
CA GLN A 290 26.62 10.35 16.07
C GLN A 290 27.09 11.74 15.63
N ILE A 291 26.95 12.75 16.51
CA ILE A 291 27.43 14.11 16.28
C ILE A 291 28.95 14.12 16.05
N ALA A 292 29.70 13.39 16.86
CA ALA A 292 31.16 13.29 16.71
C ALA A 292 31.55 12.70 15.35
N LEU A 293 30.86 11.66 14.87
CA LEU A 293 31.14 11.07 13.56
C LEU A 293 30.76 12.00 12.41
N ALA A 294 29.58 12.63 12.47
CA ALA A 294 29.16 13.61 11.46
C ALA A 294 30.13 14.79 11.36
N LYS A 295 30.59 15.29 12.51
CA LYS A 295 31.66 16.30 12.61
C LYS A 295 32.94 15.83 11.94
N ALA A 296 33.38 14.60 12.20
CA ALA A 296 34.59 14.03 11.61
C ALA A 296 34.46 13.92 10.07
N ILE A 297 33.30 13.49 9.56
CA ILE A 297 33.03 13.43 8.11
C ILE A 297 33.10 14.82 7.48
N ALA A 298 32.48 15.83 8.08
CA ALA A 298 32.51 17.20 7.58
C ALA A 298 33.93 17.79 7.55
N ILE A 299 34.70 17.60 8.62
CA ILE A 299 36.11 18.04 8.68
C ILE A 299 36.96 17.28 7.64
N ALA A 300 36.75 15.97 7.51
CA ALA A 300 37.46 15.13 6.53
C ALA A 300 37.26 15.64 5.10
N GLY A 301 36.02 16.00 4.73
CA GLY A 301 35.73 16.61 3.43
C GLY A 301 36.54 17.88 3.17
N LEU A 302 36.53 18.82 4.14
CA LEU A 302 37.29 20.07 4.03
C LEU A 302 38.80 19.86 3.97
N GLU A 303 39.33 18.87 4.68
CA GLU A 303 40.76 18.51 4.63
C GLU A 303 41.18 17.93 3.28
N ILE A 304 40.35 17.06 2.72
CA ILE A 304 40.55 16.43 1.42
C ILE A 304 40.55 17.47 0.30
N ASP A 305 39.63 18.44 0.37
CA ASP A 305 39.53 19.51 -0.62
C ASP A 305 40.57 20.62 -0.40
N GLY A 306 41.37 20.53 0.66
CA GLY A 306 42.39 21.52 1.01
C GLY A 306 41.82 22.87 1.46
N GLN A 307 40.54 22.91 1.85
CA GLN A 307 39.81 24.12 2.21
C GLN A 307 39.80 24.37 3.72
N TYR A 308 40.30 23.44 4.54
CA TYR A 308 40.28 23.59 5.99
C TYR A 308 41.19 24.76 6.47
N SER A 309 40.61 25.73 7.16
CA SER A 309 41.31 26.83 7.81
C SER A 309 41.03 26.82 9.31
N GLU A 310 42.06 26.62 10.13
CA GLU A 310 41.97 26.59 11.61
C GLU A 310 41.27 27.84 12.15
N SER A 311 41.68 29.03 11.67
CA SER A 311 41.11 30.32 12.09
C SER A 311 39.60 30.49 11.84
N ARG A 312 39.04 29.78 10.84
CA ARG A 312 37.62 29.90 10.46
C ARG A 312 36.79 28.74 10.97
N HIS A 313 37.34 27.53 10.91
CA HIS A 313 36.59 26.30 11.09
C HIS A 313 36.67 25.76 12.52
N ASP A 314 37.72 26.02 13.28
CA ASP A 314 37.84 25.47 14.64
C ASP A 314 36.68 25.96 15.54
N ALA A 315 36.42 27.28 15.56
CA ALA A 315 35.32 27.86 16.33
C ALA A 315 33.92 27.39 15.85
N LEU A 316 33.76 27.16 14.54
CA LEU A 316 32.52 26.59 13.98
C LEU A 316 32.30 25.16 14.47
N PHE A 317 33.35 24.35 14.42
CA PHE A 317 33.28 22.94 14.75
C PHE A 317 33.24 22.67 16.26
N GLU A 318 33.69 23.60 17.11
CA GLU A 318 33.50 23.54 18.56
C GLU A 318 32.01 23.47 18.95
N GLN A 319 31.14 24.18 18.24
CA GLN A 319 29.69 24.22 18.50
C GLN A 319 28.89 23.26 17.60
N PHE A 320 29.56 22.42 16.80
CA PHE A 320 28.90 21.53 15.86
C PHE A 320 27.98 20.54 16.56
N GLY A 321 26.71 20.51 16.14
CA GLY A 321 25.70 19.63 16.71
C GLY A 321 25.21 20.02 18.12
N ALA A 322 25.50 21.24 18.60
CA ALA A 322 25.03 21.70 19.92
C ALA A 322 23.49 21.63 20.07
N ASN A 323 22.76 21.78 18.98
CA ASN A 323 21.29 21.66 18.92
C ASN A 323 20.82 20.36 18.24
N GLY A 324 21.69 19.35 18.16
CA GLY A 324 21.47 18.16 17.33
C GLY A 324 21.94 18.35 15.89
N LEU A 325 21.81 17.29 15.10
CA LEU A 325 22.18 17.26 13.69
C LEU A 325 21.01 17.69 12.80
N ASP A 326 21.31 18.29 11.64
CA ASP A 326 20.31 18.57 10.60
C ASP A 326 19.75 17.24 10.06
N PRO A 327 18.46 17.20 9.64
CA PRO A 327 17.87 16.04 8.99
C PRO A 327 18.69 15.44 7.82
N GLN A 328 19.45 16.26 7.08
CA GLN A 328 20.33 15.79 6.00
C GLN A 328 21.54 14.98 6.53
N ASP A 329 22.13 15.43 7.62
CA ASP A 329 23.26 14.74 8.26
C ASP A 329 22.78 13.48 8.97
N LEU A 330 21.60 13.52 9.61
CA LEU A 330 20.96 12.36 10.23
C LEU A 330 20.61 11.26 9.21
N ALA A 331 20.19 11.64 8.01
CA ALA A 331 19.75 10.69 6.98
C ALA A 331 20.84 9.72 6.49
N GLN A 332 22.12 10.01 6.78
CA GLN A 332 23.25 9.13 6.44
C GLN A 332 23.37 7.93 7.41
N PHE A 333 22.81 8.06 8.62
CA PHE A 333 22.87 7.03 9.65
C PHE A 333 21.72 6.03 9.52
N PRO A 334 21.85 4.82 10.10
CA PRO A 334 20.76 3.85 10.13
C PRO A 334 19.53 4.40 10.87
N ASP A 335 18.35 4.12 10.33
CA ASP A 335 17.09 4.46 10.98
C ASP A 335 16.78 3.44 12.09
N TYR A 336 15.99 3.85 13.08
CA TYR A 336 15.52 2.95 14.13
C TYR A 336 14.19 2.33 13.69
N LEU A 337 13.97 1.05 13.97
CA LEU A 337 12.67 0.39 13.83
C LEU A 337 12.16 -0.05 15.19
N VAL A 338 10.94 0.35 15.52
CA VAL A 338 10.23 -0.02 16.75
C VAL A 338 8.99 -0.83 16.37
N CYS A 339 8.86 -2.05 16.88
CA CYS A 339 7.67 -2.87 16.69
C CYS A 339 6.89 -2.98 18.00
N VAL A 340 5.75 -2.30 18.09
CA VAL A 340 4.86 -2.35 19.25
C VAL A 340 3.52 -2.96 18.90
N ASN A 341 2.89 -3.60 19.88
CA ASN A 341 1.54 -4.12 19.78
C ASN A 341 0.61 -3.27 20.65
N ALA A 342 -0.49 -2.78 20.07
CA ALA A 342 -1.43 -1.87 20.71
C ALA A 342 -2.06 -2.46 21.99
N GLU A 343 -2.35 -3.77 22.01
CA GLU A 343 -2.97 -4.43 23.18
C GLU A 343 -2.04 -4.47 24.39
N LYS A 344 -0.73 -4.57 24.15
CA LYS A 344 0.31 -4.62 25.19
C LYS A 344 0.80 -3.22 25.60
N MET A 345 0.33 -2.19 24.91
CA MET A 345 0.84 -0.83 25.04
C MET A 345 0.25 -0.14 26.27
N GLN A 346 1.12 0.27 27.20
CA GLN A 346 0.72 1.03 28.38
C GLN A 346 0.63 2.53 28.08
N ALA A 347 -0.02 3.30 28.96
CA ALA A 347 -0.16 4.75 28.78
C ALA A 347 1.18 5.50 28.67
N VAL A 348 2.21 5.06 29.41
CA VAL A 348 3.56 5.63 29.36
C VAL A 348 4.20 5.39 27.98
N GLU A 349 4.04 4.17 27.45
CA GLU A 349 4.54 3.81 26.14
C GLU A 349 3.87 4.66 25.04
N HIS A 350 2.58 4.95 25.18
CA HIS A 350 1.86 5.85 24.26
C HIS A 350 2.41 7.29 24.31
N ALA A 351 2.82 7.78 25.48
CA ALA A 351 3.46 9.09 25.58
C ALA A 351 4.80 9.12 24.83
N HIS A 352 5.62 8.06 24.95
CA HIS A 352 6.86 7.94 24.20
C HIS A 352 6.64 7.79 22.69
N LEU A 353 5.58 7.11 22.25
CA LEU A 353 5.20 7.09 20.84
C LEU A 353 4.93 8.52 20.34
N MET A 354 4.11 9.30 21.05
CA MET A 354 3.81 10.67 20.64
C MET A 354 5.06 11.57 20.67
N GLU A 355 5.96 11.37 21.64
CA GLU A 355 7.27 12.03 21.70
C GLU A 355 8.09 11.72 20.44
N ILE A 356 8.20 10.44 20.06
CA ILE A 356 8.89 10.02 18.83
C ILE A 356 8.28 10.70 17.62
N LEU A 357 6.96 10.64 17.44
CA LEU A 357 6.29 11.20 16.26
C LEU A 357 6.46 12.72 16.16
N ALA A 358 6.48 13.43 17.30
CA ALA A 358 6.68 14.88 17.33
C ALA A 358 8.15 15.32 17.22
N SER A 359 9.10 14.39 17.36
CA SER A 359 10.54 14.71 17.44
C SER A 359 11.22 14.91 16.08
N GLY A 360 10.60 14.48 14.98
CA GLY A 360 11.22 14.48 13.65
C GLY A 360 12.38 13.49 13.48
N LEU A 361 12.66 12.67 14.50
CA LEU A 361 13.76 11.69 14.48
C LEU A 361 13.52 10.58 13.45
N PRO A 362 14.58 9.99 12.87
CA PRO A 362 14.49 8.90 11.89
C PRO A 362 14.12 7.56 12.56
N ILE A 363 13.00 7.54 13.28
CA ILE A 363 12.44 6.39 13.97
C ILE A 363 11.17 5.95 13.23
N LYS A 364 11.17 4.69 12.81
CA LYS A 364 10.06 4.00 12.15
C LYS A 364 9.33 3.20 13.21
N VAL A 365 8.03 3.39 13.35
CA VAL A 365 7.22 2.67 14.33
C VAL A 365 6.17 1.84 13.61
N LEU A 366 6.21 0.52 13.82
CA LEU A 366 5.10 -0.37 13.56
C LEU A 366 4.21 -0.42 14.81
N LEU A 367 2.97 0.03 14.66
CA LEU A 367 1.90 -0.17 15.62
C LEU A 367 0.99 -1.29 15.08
N GLN A 368 1.20 -2.51 15.56
CA GLN A 368 0.36 -3.65 15.25
C GLN A 368 -0.90 -3.63 16.13
N ILE A 369 -2.05 -3.81 15.50
CA ILE A 369 -3.37 -3.89 16.15
C ILE A 369 -3.96 -5.26 15.82
N ASP A 370 -4.22 -6.08 16.82
CA ASP A 370 -4.76 -7.43 16.62
C ASP A 370 -6.30 -7.46 16.74
N ASP A 371 -6.88 -6.55 17.55
CA ASP A 371 -8.32 -6.38 17.73
C ASP A 371 -8.74 -4.91 17.60
N ILE A 372 -9.66 -4.62 16.66
CA ILE A 372 -10.25 -3.29 16.46
C ILE A 372 -11.66 -3.16 17.04
N LEU A 373 -12.20 -4.27 17.55
CA LEU A 373 -13.53 -4.37 18.15
C LEU A 373 -13.44 -4.57 19.68
N GLU A 374 -12.42 -4.04 20.35
CA GLU A 374 -12.28 -4.18 21.80
C GLU A 374 -13.47 -3.56 22.55
N GLU A 375 -14.10 -4.35 23.44
CA GLU A 375 -15.07 -3.86 24.42
C GLU A 375 -14.34 -3.23 25.62
N SER A 376 -14.78 -2.06 26.07
CA SER A 376 -14.17 -1.42 27.24
C SER A 376 -14.36 -2.27 28.52
N PRO A 377 -13.33 -2.39 29.38
CA PRO A 377 -13.38 -3.23 30.59
C PRO A 377 -14.45 -2.77 31.61
N ASN A 378 -14.98 -1.56 31.49
CA ASN A 378 -15.99 -1.01 32.38
C ASN A 378 -17.42 -1.51 32.10
N GLY A 379 -17.62 -2.46 31.19
CA GLY A 379 -18.93 -3.09 30.94
C GLY A 379 -20.01 -2.17 30.35
N GLU A 380 -19.76 -0.86 30.26
CA GLU A 380 -20.51 0.02 29.38
C GLU A 380 -20.18 -0.36 27.95
N SER A 381 -21.15 -1.01 27.29
CA SER A 381 -21.22 -1.38 25.88
C SER A 381 -21.09 -0.15 24.97
N LYS A 382 -19.93 0.48 25.00
CA LYS A 382 -19.45 1.42 24.01
C LYS A 382 -18.40 0.63 23.23
N LEU A 383 -18.67 0.35 21.95
CA LEU A 383 -17.67 -0.11 20.96
C LEU A 383 -16.52 0.92 20.75
N THR A 384 -16.29 1.82 21.71
CA THR A 384 -15.38 2.97 21.62
C THR A 384 -13.95 2.63 22.04
N SER A 385 -13.68 1.45 22.62
CA SER A 385 -12.33 1.10 23.09
C SER A 385 -11.36 0.89 21.93
N GLY A 386 -11.76 0.10 20.92
CA GLY A 386 -10.99 -0.11 19.67
C GLY A 386 -10.81 1.15 18.81
N MET A 387 -11.45 2.28 19.16
CA MET A 387 -11.26 3.56 18.49
C MET A 387 -9.97 4.28 18.90
N ARG A 388 -9.36 3.97 20.06
CA ARG A 388 -8.14 4.65 20.50
C ARG A 388 -6.95 4.37 19.60
N SER A 389 -6.74 3.12 19.20
CA SER A 389 -5.65 2.72 18.29
C SER A 389 -5.87 3.26 16.87
N ARG A 390 -7.13 3.28 16.39
CA ARG A 390 -7.54 3.87 15.09
C ARG A 390 -7.32 5.38 15.03
N GLN A 391 -7.47 6.09 16.15
CA GLN A 391 -7.25 7.52 16.21
C GLN A 391 -5.76 7.92 16.10
N ILE A 392 -4.82 7.03 16.43
CA ILE A 392 -3.39 7.35 16.42
C ILE A 392 -2.92 7.74 15.02
N ALA A 393 -3.33 7.00 13.98
CA ALA A 393 -2.97 7.33 12.62
C ALA A 393 -3.51 8.72 12.20
N ASN A 394 -4.77 9.02 12.54
CA ASN A 394 -5.38 10.34 12.25
C ASN A 394 -4.72 11.47 13.03
N MET A 395 -4.36 11.25 14.30
CA MET A 395 -3.62 12.24 15.11
C MET A 395 -2.22 12.48 14.53
N ALA A 396 -1.54 11.42 14.08
CA ALA A 396 -0.21 11.53 13.48
C ALA A 396 -0.21 12.33 12.17
N ILE A 397 -1.27 12.23 11.35
CA ILE A 397 -1.46 13.11 10.18
C ILE A 397 -1.45 14.58 10.61
N GLY A 398 -2.10 14.92 11.72
CA GLY A 398 -2.17 16.28 12.25
C GLY A 398 -0.83 16.90 12.66
N LEU A 399 0.21 16.09 12.87
CA LEU A 399 1.58 16.56 13.13
C LEU A 399 2.28 17.09 11.85
N ASN A 400 1.70 16.85 10.66
CA ASN A 400 2.14 17.29 9.33
C ASN A 400 3.52 16.81 8.85
N GLU A 401 4.44 16.45 9.73
CA GLU A 401 5.83 16.05 9.41
C GLU A 401 6.07 14.54 9.54
N VAL A 402 5.05 13.77 9.92
CA VAL A 402 5.12 12.31 10.11
C VAL A 402 4.63 11.61 8.86
N TYR A 403 5.39 10.65 8.35
CA TYR A 403 4.86 9.72 7.36
C TYR A 403 3.89 8.74 8.03
N VAL A 404 2.66 8.63 7.53
CA VAL A 404 1.66 7.72 8.10
C VAL A 404 1.21 6.74 7.04
N LEU A 405 1.20 5.45 7.38
CA LEU A 405 0.56 4.39 6.61
C LEU A 405 -0.38 3.62 7.54
N GLN A 406 -1.65 3.58 7.17
CA GLN A 406 -2.62 2.67 7.79
C GLN A 406 -3.03 1.62 6.75
N SER A 407 -3.02 0.33 7.12
CA SER A 407 -3.50 -0.74 6.25
C SER A 407 -3.78 -2.03 7.03
N SER A 408 -4.63 -2.89 6.50
CA SER A 408 -4.74 -4.28 6.96
C SER A 408 -3.59 -5.14 6.44
N SER A 409 -3.30 -6.25 7.14
CA SER A 409 -2.36 -7.28 6.71
C SER A 409 -2.61 -7.80 5.29
N SER A 410 -3.88 -8.06 4.94
CA SER A 410 -4.29 -8.55 3.63
C SER A 410 -3.90 -7.62 2.46
N ASN A 411 -3.78 -6.32 2.71
CA ASN A 411 -3.44 -5.34 1.67
C ASN A 411 -1.95 -4.93 1.66
N LEU A 412 -1.14 -5.32 2.66
CA LEU A 412 0.27 -4.90 2.76
C LEU A 412 1.11 -5.24 1.53
N PHE A 413 0.87 -6.39 0.91
CA PHE A 413 1.58 -6.77 -0.32
C PHE A 413 1.30 -5.80 -1.47
N ARG A 414 0.04 -5.42 -1.68
CA ARG A 414 -0.34 -4.42 -2.69
C ARG A 414 0.16 -3.03 -2.31
N PHE A 415 0.30 -2.76 -1.02
CA PHE A 415 0.81 -1.50 -0.45
C PHE A 415 2.34 -1.41 -0.32
N ARG A 416 3.08 -2.44 -0.75
CA ARG A 416 4.52 -2.58 -0.51
C ARG A 416 5.38 -1.39 -0.98
N GLU A 417 5.03 -0.76 -2.11
CA GLU A 417 5.73 0.43 -2.61
C GLU A 417 5.60 1.62 -1.65
N ARG A 418 4.41 1.82 -1.08
CA ARG A 418 4.17 2.87 -0.08
C ARG A 418 4.81 2.52 1.25
N LEU A 419 4.84 1.24 1.62
CA LEU A 419 5.59 0.77 2.77
C LEU A 419 7.08 1.15 2.63
N LEU A 420 7.69 0.90 1.46
CA LEU A 420 9.08 1.32 1.19
C LEU A 420 9.28 2.83 1.23
N ARG A 421 8.33 3.62 0.71
CA ARG A 421 8.38 5.10 0.84
C ARG A 421 8.43 5.55 2.30
N GLY A 422 7.63 4.96 3.18
CA GLY A 422 7.68 5.26 4.61
C GLY A 422 8.99 4.89 5.28
N LEU A 423 9.59 3.76 4.87
CA LEU A 423 10.87 3.31 5.39
C LEU A 423 12.04 4.17 4.90
N THR A 424 11.95 4.72 3.70
CA THR A 424 12.96 5.61 3.11
C THR A 424 12.75 7.08 3.45
N TYR A 425 11.58 7.46 3.98
CA TYR A 425 11.31 8.79 4.51
C TYR A 425 12.37 9.21 5.53
N ARG A 426 12.76 10.49 5.56
CA ARG A 426 13.87 10.95 6.43
C ARG A 426 13.46 11.16 7.89
N GLY A 427 12.20 11.51 8.14
CA GLY A 427 11.69 11.77 9.47
C GLY A 427 11.03 10.55 10.12
N SER A 428 10.19 10.80 11.12
CA SER A 428 9.44 9.76 11.80
C SER A 428 8.37 9.16 10.89
N ALA A 429 8.16 7.85 11.00
CA ALA A 429 7.12 7.16 10.24
C ALA A 429 6.30 6.25 11.15
N LEU A 430 4.98 6.26 10.98
CA LEU A 430 4.03 5.41 11.66
C LEU A 430 3.38 4.44 10.67
N PHE A 431 3.54 3.15 10.91
CA PHE A 431 2.86 2.07 10.21
C PHE A 431 1.81 1.47 11.16
N SER A 432 0.55 1.86 11.01
CA SER A 432 -0.57 1.31 11.76
C SER A 432 -1.17 0.14 10.99
N VAL A 433 -0.97 -1.08 11.50
CA VAL A 433 -1.33 -2.30 10.78
C VAL A 433 -2.30 -3.15 11.57
N PHE A 434 -3.47 -3.42 10.99
CA PHE A 434 -4.41 -4.39 11.54
C PHE A 434 -4.06 -5.81 11.09
N SER A 435 -3.67 -6.67 12.03
CA SER A 435 -3.18 -8.01 11.71
C SER A 435 -4.28 -8.99 11.28
N GLY A 436 -5.52 -8.74 11.74
CA GLY A 436 -6.64 -9.67 11.59
C GLY A 436 -6.57 -10.89 12.50
N ALA A 437 -5.52 -11.04 13.30
CA ALA A 437 -5.29 -12.21 14.13
C ALA A 437 -5.99 -12.12 15.50
N SER A 438 -7.30 -11.87 15.48
CA SER A 438 -8.12 -12.00 16.68
C SER A 438 -8.21 -13.47 17.06
N ALA A 439 -7.37 -13.89 18.01
CA ALA A 439 -7.28 -15.27 18.50
C ALA A 439 -8.58 -15.78 19.15
N LYS A 440 -9.59 -14.92 19.34
CA LYS A 440 -10.69 -15.16 20.29
C LYS A 440 -12.08 -15.20 19.68
N SER A 441 -12.32 -14.82 18.41
CA SER A 441 -13.66 -14.27 18.12
C SER A 441 -14.42 -14.65 16.83
N SER A 442 -13.81 -15.07 15.72
CA SER A 442 -14.58 -15.21 14.46
C SER A 442 -14.52 -16.57 13.76
N GLY A 443 -13.62 -17.46 14.14
CA GLY A 443 -13.37 -18.70 13.39
C GLY A 443 -12.89 -18.48 11.93
N LEU A 444 -12.68 -17.22 11.52
CA LEU A 444 -12.20 -16.84 10.20
C LEU A 444 -10.66 -16.77 10.18
N PRO A 445 -10.01 -17.15 9.06
CA PRO A 445 -8.58 -16.94 8.88
C PRO A 445 -8.19 -15.45 9.01
N PRO A 446 -6.99 -15.12 9.51
CA PRO A 446 -6.57 -13.73 9.72
C PRO A 446 -6.59 -12.88 8.43
N TYR A 447 -6.31 -13.49 7.27
CA TYR A 447 -6.46 -12.82 5.97
C TYR A 447 -7.89 -12.29 5.76
N LEU A 448 -8.92 -13.12 5.93
CA LEU A 448 -10.31 -12.69 5.73
C LEU A 448 -10.74 -11.66 6.75
N MET A 449 -10.36 -11.83 8.01
CA MET A 449 -10.66 -10.84 9.05
C MET A 449 -10.03 -9.48 8.72
N SER A 450 -8.76 -9.47 8.30
CA SER A 450 -8.06 -8.24 7.92
C SER A 450 -8.61 -7.60 6.63
N ALA A 451 -9.01 -8.40 5.63
CA ALA A 451 -9.68 -7.91 4.41
C ALA A 451 -11.07 -7.34 4.71
N ALA A 452 -11.85 -8.04 5.53
CA ALA A 452 -13.18 -7.61 5.95
C ALA A 452 -13.14 -6.28 6.72
N ALA A 453 -12.14 -6.07 7.58
CA ALA A 453 -11.96 -4.80 8.28
C ALA A 453 -11.75 -3.63 7.30
N MET A 454 -11.01 -3.85 6.21
CA MET A 454 -10.76 -2.83 5.19
C MET A 454 -12.00 -2.56 4.34
N GLU A 455 -12.67 -3.61 3.85
CA GLU A 455 -13.90 -3.49 3.04
C GLU A 455 -15.04 -2.84 3.83
N SER A 456 -15.20 -3.17 5.11
CA SER A 456 -16.20 -2.56 6.00
C SER A 456 -15.85 -1.15 6.48
N ARG A 457 -14.79 -0.53 5.95
CA ARG A 457 -14.26 0.78 6.41
C ARG A 457 -13.91 0.81 7.91
N ALA A 458 -13.87 -0.35 8.58
CA ALA A 458 -13.44 -0.47 9.97
C ALA A 458 -11.93 -0.24 10.11
N PHE A 459 -11.15 -0.50 9.08
CA PHE A 459 -9.72 -0.19 9.06
C PHE A 459 -9.29 0.15 7.63
N PRO A 460 -9.69 1.32 7.11
CA PRO A 460 -9.42 1.70 5.72
C PRO A 460 -7.91 1.91 5.54
N ALA A 461 -7.42 1.61 4.34
CA ALA A 461 -6.03 1.79 3.99
C ALA A 461 -5.78 3.19 3.42
N PHE A 462 -4.80 3.90 3.94
CA PHE A 462 -4.39 5.21 3.43
C PHE A 462 -2.92 5.48 3.71
N THR A 463 -2.35 6.47 3.01
CA THR A 463 -1.03 7.01 3.35
C THR A 463 -1.04 8.52 3.35
N TYR A 464 -0.28 9.11 4.27
CA TYR A 464 0.10 10.51 4.31
C TYR A 464 1.63 10.61 4.21
N ASP A 465 2.12 11.22 3.15
CA ASP A 465 3.54 11.45 2.87
C ASP A 465 3.83 12.96 2.82
N PRO A 466 4.40 13.54 3.88
CA PRO A 466 4.77 14.96 3.93
C PRO A 466 5.69 15.39 2.78
N SER A 467 6.50 14.47 2.27
CA SER A 467 7.51 14.73 1.24
C SER A 467 6.99 14.61 -0.20
N ALA A 468 5.79 14.07 -0.41
CA ALA A 468 5.24 13.82 -1.74
C ALA A 468 4.80 15.09 -2.50
N GLY A 469 4.75 16.24 -1.84
CA GLY A 469 4.49 17.53 -2.49
C GLY A 469 4.03 18.62 -1.53
N PRO A 470 3.62 19.80 -2.03
CA PRO A 470 3.27 20.95 -1.21
C PRO A 470 1.83 20.95 -0.68
N ASN A 471 0.94 20.12 -1.22
CA ASN A 471 -0.50 20.18 -0.93
C ASN A 471 -1.10 18.81 -0.54
N TRP A 472 -2.31 18.82 0.04
CA TRP A 472 -2.99 17.60 0.49
C TRP A 472 -3.18 16.55 -0.60
N ALA A 473 -3.56 16.97 -1.82
CA ALA A 473 -3.76 16.06 -2.94
C ALA A 473 -2.49 15.27 -3.31
N SER A 474 -1.31 15.89 -3.17
CA SER A 474 -0.02 15.21 -3.39
C SER A 474 0.41 14.35 -2.20
N ARG A 475 0.05 14.74 -0.97
CA ARG A 475 0.51 14.09 0.27
C ARG A 475 -0.36 12.93 0.72
N PHE A 476 -1.66 12.98 0.46
CA PHE A 476 -2.62 11.98 0.97
C PHE A 476 -3.11 11.06 -0.14
N TYR A 477 -3.18 9.76 0.16
CA TYR A 477 -3.63 8.74 -0.78
C TYR A 477 -4.63 7.79 -0.13
N LEU A 478 -5.80 7.66 -0.77
CA LEU A 478 -6.91 6.81 -0.33
C LEU A 478 -7.29 5.71 -1.35
N GLY A 479 -6.69 5.71 -2.54
CA GLY A 479 -7.07 4.82 -3.66
C GLY A 479 -6.77 3.33 -3.46
N ALA A 480 -6.33 2.93 -2.26
CA ALA A 480 -6.12 1.54 -1.87
C ALA A 480 -7.42 0.76 -1.68
N ASN A 481 -8.49 1.47 -1.35
CA ASN A 481 -9.74 0.88 -0.91
C ASN A 481 -10.67 0.63 -2.11
N SER A 482 -11.36 -0.51 -2.10
CA SER A 482 -12.37 -0.85 -3.09
C SER A 482 -13.48 0.21 -3.12
N GLN A 483 -13.92 0.56 -4.34
CA GLN A 483 -15.04 1.47 -4.61
C GLN A 483 -14.99 2.72 -3.72
N VAL A 484 -13.91 3.50 -3.86
CA VAL A 484 -13.56 4.59 -2.93
C VAL A 484 -14.61 5.71 -2.87
N ASP A 485 -15.40 5.90 -3.92
CA ASP A 485 -16.44 6.95 -3.97
C ASP A 485 -17.72 6.57 -3.21
N LEU A 486 -17.90 5.29 -2.85
CA LEU A 486 -19.07 4.78 -2.16
C LEU A 486 -18.84 4.68 -0.64
N ASP A 487 -19.93 4.82 0.12
CA ASP A 487 -19.95 4.57 1.57
C ASP A 487 -19.46 3.15 1.89
N TRP A 488 -20.03 2.18 1.18
CA TRP A 488 -19.78 0.76 1.36
C TRP A 488 -19.52 0.10 0.00
N PRO A 489 -18.53 -0.81 -0.10
CA PRO A 489 -18.30 -1.56 -1.32
C PRO A 489 -19.47 -2.53 -1.58
N ILE A 490 -19.91 -2.57 -2.84
CA ILE A 490 -21.01 -3.42 -3.29
C ILE A 490 -20.44 -4.64 -4.03
N GLN A 491 -20.96 -5.83 -3.74
CA GLN A 491 -20.58 -7.08 -4.38
C GLN A 491 -21.81 -7.85 -4.87
N ALA A 492 -21.71 -8.44 -6.06
CA ALA A 492 -22.73 -9.33 -6.58
C ALA A 492 -22.75 -10.63 -5.77
N PHE A 493 -23.88 -10.96 -5.17
CA PHE A 493 -24.14 -12.20 -4.45
C PHE A 493 -25.11 -13.06 -5.26
N THR A 494 -24.79 -14.33 -5.42
CA THR A 494 -25.65 -15.30 -6.12
C THR A 494 -25.92 -16.48 -5.19
N TYR A 495 -27.18 -16.88 -5.10
CA TYR A 495 -27.58 -18.07 -4.36
C TYR A 495 -28.73 -18.79 -5.07
N GLU A 496 -28.98 -20.03 -4.65
CA GLU A 496 -30.10 -20.85 -5.10
C GLU A 496 -31.24 -20.72 -4.09
N ASP A 497 -32.44 -20.40 -4.56
CA ASP A 497 -33.62 -20.33 -3.70
C ASP A 497 -34.31 -21.69 -3.51
N GLU A 498 -35.41 -21.71 -2.76
CA GLU A 498 -36.18 -22.94 -2.47
C GLU A 498 -36.85 -23.54 -3.72
N GLN A 499 -37.01 -22.76 -4.79
CA GLN A 499 -37.55 -23.19 -6.08
C GLN A 499 -36.43 -23.64 -7.04
N HIS A 500 -35.20 -23.82 -6.53
CA HIS A 500 -34.01 -24.14 -7.30
C HIS A 500 -33.71 -23.11 -8.40
N GLN A 501 -34.14 -21.86 -8.21
CA GLN A 501 -33.84 -20.76 -9.11
C GLN A 501 -32.58 -20.03 -8.67
N ARG A 502 -31.77 -19.63 -9.65
CA ARG A 502 -30.61 -18.79 -9.41
C ARG A 502 -31.08 -17.35 -9.15
N VAL A 503 -30.88 -16.87 -7.94
CA VAL A 503 -31.11 -15.48 -7.55
C VAL A 503 -29.77 -14.76 -7.51
N SER A 504 -29.71 -13.57 -8.13
CA SER A 504 -28.56 -12.69 -8.05
C SER A 504 -29.01 -11.33 -7.54
N GLN A 505 -28.28 -10.80 -6.57
CA GLN A 505 -28.54 -9.50 -5.96
C GLN A 505 -27.23 -8.81 -5.60
N ASP A 506 -27.24 -7.49 -5.61
CA ASP A 506 -26.11 -6.69 -5.14
C ASP A 506 -26.21 -6.49 -3.63
N MET A 507 -25.09 -6.69 -2.92
CA MET A 507 -25.00 -6.55 -1.47
C MET A 507 -23.86 -5.62 -1.08
N ALA A 508 -24.17 -4.62 -0.25
CA ALA A 508 -23.15 -3.79 0.38
C ALA A 508 -22.50 -4.53 1.56
N PHE A 509 -21.16 -4.45 1.68
CA PHE A 509 -20.45 -4.96 2.84
C PHE A 509 -20.19 -3.81 3.83
N THR A 510 -20.92 -3.79 4.94
CA THR A 510 -20.91 -2.69 5.93
C THR A 510 -20.12 -3.03 7.18
N LEU A 511 -19.96 -2.07 8.11
CA LEU A 511 -19.44 -2.34 9.46
C LEU A 511 -20.23 -3.45 10.17
N VAL A 512 -21.54 -3.52 9.94
CA VAL A 512 -22.41 -4.49 10.60
C VAL A 512 -22.06 -5.91 10.18
N ASP A 513 -21.77 -6.14 8.90
CA ASP A 513 -21.33 -7.45 8.39
C ASP A 513 -20.00 -7.87 9.00
N PHE A 514 -19.05 -6.93 9.13
CA PHE A 514 -17.78 -7.18 9.80
C PHE A 514 -17.97 -7.55 11.27
N VAL A 515 -18.74 -6.78 12.03
CA VAL A 515 -19.02 -7.05 13.45
C VAL A 515 -19.81 -8.35 13.62
N ALA A 516 -20.73 -8.66 12.70
CA ALA A 516 -21.51 -9.90 12.73
C ALA A 516 -20.66 -11.15 12.49
N SER A 517 -19.43 -11.01 12.00
CA SER A 517 -18.46 -12.09 11.87
C SER A 517 -17.80 -12.46 13.21
N ASP A 518 -18.01 -11.66 14.26
CA ASP A 518 -17.40 -11.82 15.58
C ASP A 518 -18.45 -12.27 16.60
N HIS A 519 -18.26 -13.46 17.19
CA HIS A 519 -19.24 -14.07 18.10
C HIS A 519 -19.50 -13.25 19.36
N ARG A 520 -18.56 -12.38 19.77
CA ARG A 520 -18.71 -11.53 20.97
C ARG A 520 -19.90 -10.59 20.84
N TYR A 521 -20.27 -10.27 19.60
CA TYR A 521 -21.33 -9.34 19.26
C TYR A 521 -22.66 -10.02 18.93
N ALA A 522 -22.78 -11.35 19.07
CA ALA A 522 -24.00 -12.10 18.80
C ALA A 522 -25.22 -11.61 19.60
N ARG A 523 -25.03 -10.96 20.76
CA ARG A 523 -26.11 -10.31 21.54
C ARG A 523 -26.81 -9.17 20.80
N HIS A 524 -26.14 -8.53 19.85
CA HIS A 524 -26.67 -7.44 19.02
C HIS A 524 -27.41 -7.96 17.78
N LEU A 525 -27.49 -9.28 17.64
CA LEU A 525 -28.05 -9.98 16.50
C LEU A 525 -29.16 -10.93 16.95
N ALA A 526 -30.18 -11.07 16.10
CA ALA A 526 -31.22 -12.07 16.28
C ALA A 526 -31.59 -12.71 14.94
N ARG A 527 -31.62 -14.04 14.89
CA ARG A 527 -32.06 -14.78 13.71
C ARG A 527 -33.59 -14.69 13.61
N VAL A 528 -34.07 -14.40 12.42
CA VAL A 528 -35.50 -14.42 12.10
C VAL A 528 -35.84 -15.74 11.41
N PRO A 529 -36.73 -16.58 12.00
CA PRO A 529 -37.23 -17.79 11.36
C PRO A 529 -37.76 -17.51 9.96
N ARG A 530 -37.58 -18.46 9.03
CA ARG A 530 -37.91 -18.27 7.60
C ARG A 530 -39.37 -17.90 7.38
N GLU A 531 -40.27 -18.45 8.19
CA GLU A 531 -41.72 -18.21 8.15
C GLU A 531 -42.10 -16.76 8.50
N LYS A 532 -41.22 -16.06 9.22
CA LYS A 532 -41.43 -14.68 9.70
C LYS A 532 -40.75 -13.66 8.80
N TRP A 533 -40.28 -14.07 7.62
CA TRP A 533 -39.69 -13.15 6.66
C TRP A 533 -40.77 -12.29 6.01
N ASN A 534 -40.65 -10.97 6.15
CA ASN A 534 -41.62 -10.01 5.64
C ASN A 534 -40.92 -8.74 5.12
N GLY A 535 -41.68 -7.91 4.42
CA GLY A 535 -41.18 -6.67 3.80
C GLY A 535 -40.84 -5.55 4.78
N SER A 536 -40.98 -5.73 6.11
CA SER A 536 -40.53 -4.74 7.09
C SER A 536 -39.01 -4.75 7.27
N MET A 537 -38.35 -5.84 6.88
CA MET A 537 -36.90 -5.95 6.95
C MET A 537 -36.25 -5.36 5.71
N ILE A 538 -35.33 -4.44 5.91
CA ILE A 538 -34.55 -3.79 4.85
C ILE A 538 -33.06 -4.08 5.02
N PRO A 539 -32.26 -4.06 3.94
CA PRO A 539 -30.80 -4.10 4.03
C PRO A 539 -30.23 -3.01 4.95
N VAL A 540 -29.08 -3.31 5.56
CA VAL A 540 -28.42 -2.39 6.51
C VAL A 540 -28.03 -1.06 5.83
N ASP A 541 -27.47 -1.11 4.62
CA ASP A 541 -27.06 0.07 3.85
C ASP A 541 -28.24 1.00 3.54
N GLU A 542 -29.40 0.44 3.17
CA GLU A 542 -30.62 1.19 2.97
C GLU A 542 -31.11 1.85 4.28
N SER A 543 -30.96 1.17 5.41
CA SER A 543 -31.29 1.71 6.73
C SER A 543 -30.35 2.86 7.16
N LEU A 544 -29.10 2.84 6.70
CA LEU A 544 -28.09 3.86 7.03
C LEU A 544 -28.30 5.18 6.28
N THR A 545 -28.92 5.16 5.10
CA THR A 545 -29.21 6.36 4.30
C THR A 545 -30.52 7.04 4.71
N ARG A 546 -31.48 6.30 5.27
CA ARG A 546 -32.77 6.85 5.71
C ARG A 546 -32.63 7.76 6.95
N GLU A 547 -33.23 8.94 6.88
CA GLU A 547 -33.46 9.80 8.05
C GLU A 547 -34.60 9.23 8.90
N ARG A 548 -34.36 9.12 10.21
CA ARG A 548 -35.37 8.59 11.14
C ARG A 548 -36.25 9.70 11.68
N LYS A 549 -37.57 9.60 11.44
CA LYS A 549 -38.60 10.40 12.11
C LYS A 549 -39.62 9.44 12.75
N GLY A 550 -39.63 9.37 14.08
CA GLY A 550 -40.59 8.55 14.85
C GLY A 550 -40.17 7.09 15.09
N LEU A 551 -41.17 6.23 15.35
CA LEU A 551 -41.00 4.79 15.53
C LEU A 551 -40.61 4.13 14.20
N PRO A 552 -39.72 3.13 14.22
CA PRO A 552 -39.25 2.49 13.00
C PRO A 552 -40.29 1.49 12.50
N ASP A 553 -40.85 1.76 11.31
CA ASP A 553 -41.71 0.80 10.59
C ASP A 553 -40.90 -0.24 9.80
N LYS A 554 -39.59 0.00 9.66
CA LYS A 554 -38.63 -0.88 8.98
C LYS A 554 -37.45 -1.20 9.89
N VAL A 555 -36.97 -2.44 9.82
CA VAL A 555 -35.93 -2.96 10.68
C VAL A 555 -34.72 -3.37 9.84
N PRO A 556 -33.50 -2.97 10.19
CA PRO A 556 -32.30 -3.37 9.46
C PRO A 556 -32.03 -4.86 9.62
N SER A 557 -31.68 -5.50 8.50
CA SER A 557 -31.38 -6.91 8.42
C SER A 557 -30.17 -7.18 7.53
N LEU A 558 -29.42 -8.23 7.85
CA LEU A 558 -28.34 -8.78 7.06
C LEU A 558 -28.65 -10.21 6.65
N LEU A 559 -28.03 -10.65 5.57
CA LEU A 559 -28.03 -12.04 5.14
C LEU A 559 -26.73 -12.70 5.59
N MET A 560 -26.88 -13.85 6.24
CA MET A 560 -25.78 -14.67 6.73
C MET A 560 -25.93 -16.08 6.17
N VAL A 561 -24.87 -16.87 6.23
CA VAL A 561 -24.91 -18.30 5.95
C VAL A 561 -24.40 -19.07 7.14
N ASP A 562 -24.97 -20.24 7.38
CA ASP A 562 -24.49 -21.18 8.40
C ASP A 562 -23.36 -22.08 7.87
N ALA A 563 -22.97 -23.07 8.68
CA ALA A 563 -21.91 -24.02 8.36
C ALA A 563 -22.19 -24.86 7.10
N ASP A 564 -23.45 -25.02 6.72
CA ASP A 564 -23.90 -25.80 5.56
C ASP A 564 -24.20 -24.91 4.33
N ASN A 565 -23.84 -23.62 4.41
CA ASN A 565 -24.13 -22.60 3.40
C ASN A 565 -25.62 -22.33 3.18
N VAL A 566 -26.47 -22.61 4.17
CA VAL A 566 -27.89 -22.27 4.10
C VAL A 566 -28.08 -20.82 4.47
N LEU A 567 -28.88 -20.10 3.66
CA LEU A 567 -29.11 -18.67 3.83
C LEU A 567 -30.01 -18.39 5.04
N GLN A 568 -29.51 -17.57 5.96
CA GLN A 568 -30.18 -17.11 7.17
C GLN A 568 -30.37 -15.58 7.10
N LYS A 569 -31.42 -15.06 7.73
CA LYS A 569 -31.64 -13.61 7.87
C LYS A 569 -31.61 -13.22 9.33
N VAL A 570 -30.86 -12.17 9.60
CA VAL A 570 -30.56 -11.70 10.94
C VAL A 570 -30.92 -10.23 11.02
N ILE A 571 -31.64 -9.85 12.08
CA ILE A 571 -31.90 -8.44 12.41
C ILE A 571 -30.89 -7.95 13.43
N VAL A 572 -30.69 -6.64 13.43
CA VAL A 572 -29.61 -5.96 14.16
C VAL A 572 -30.21 -4.97 15.14
N ASP A 573 -29.53 -4.69 16.25
CA ASP A 573 -29.95 -3.65 17.20
C ASP A 573 -29.55 -2.22 16.77
N GLU A 574 -30.16 -1.21 17.41
CA GLU A 574 -29.90 0.20 17.10
C GLU A 574 -28.46 0.62 17.44
N ARG A 575 -27.83 -0.03 18.43
CA ARG A 575 -26.48 0.31 18.87
C ARG A 575 -25.48 0.04 17.75
N LEU A 576 -25.56 -1.13 17.11
CA LEU A 576 -24.65 -1.48 16.03
C LEU A 576 -24.87 -0.60 14.79
N ILE A 577 -26.12 -0.23 14.48
CA ILE A 577 -26.42 0.73 13.41
C ILE A 577 -25.83 2.12 13.68
N ARG A 578 -25.84 2.57 14.94
CA ARG A 578 -25.23 3.86 15.33
C ARG A 578 -23.72 3.86 15.11
N GLU A 579 -23.05 2.75 15.43
CA GLU A 579 -21.61 2.62 15.17
C GLU A 579 -21.30 2.54 13.67
N ALA A 580 -22.15 1.86 12.89
CA ALA A 580 -22.02 1.85 11.43
C ALA A 580 -22.16 3.26 10.83
N ARG A 581 -23.08 4.10 11.34
CA ARG A 581 -23.17 5.51 10.96
C ARG A 581 -21.88 6.27 11.29
N ARG A 582 -21.33 6.13 12.50
CA ARG A 582 -20.06 6.78 12.88
C ARG A 582 -18.88 6.36 12.00
N CYS A 583 -18.82 5.08 11.65
CA CYS A 583 -17.79 4.55 10.76
C CYS A 583 -17.90 5.17 9.36
N ARG A 584 -19.13 5.35 8.85
CA ARG A 584 -19.36 6.07 7.59
C ARG A 584 -18.92 7.54 7.67
N GLU A 585 -19.25 8.26 8.74
CA GLU A 585 -18.82 9.67 8.87
C GLU A 585 -17.29 9.81 8.93
N MET A 586 -16.59 8.86 9.58
CA MET A 586 -15.12 8.79 9.54
C MET A 586 -14.59 8.52 8.13
N TRP A 587 -15.27 7.65 7.37
CA TRP A 587 -14.94 7.39 5.97
C TRP A 587 -15.11 8.64 5.10
N HIS A 588 -16.20 9.38 5.26
CA HIS A 588 -16.42 10.67 4.58
C HIS A 588 -15.32 11.69 4.88
N SER A 589 -14.85 11.72 6.13
CA SER A 589 -13.75 12.59 6.53
C SER A 589 -12.44 12.23 5.81
N LEU A 590 -12.16 10.94 5.62
CA LEU A 590 -11.01 10.46 4.85
C LEU A 590 -11.17 10.72 3.35
N GLN A 591 -12.38 10.54 2.80
CA GLN A 591 -12.68 10.88 1.42
C GLN A 591 -12.41 12.36 1.15
N GLU A 592 -12.89 13.26 2.02
CA GLU A 592 -12.67 14.70 1.89
C GLU A 592 -11.18 15.06 1.94
N LEU A 593 -10.40 14.42 2.82
CA LEU A 593 -8.94 14.55 2.86
C LEU A 593 -8.26 14.03 1.58
N GLY A 594 -8.82 12.98 0.97
CA GLY A 594 -8.41 12.43 -0.31
C GLY A 594 -8.91 13.20 -1.54
N GLY A 595 -9.63 14.30 -1.35
CA GLY A 595 -10.20 15.10 -2.45
C GLY A 595 -11.46 14.50 -3.09
N ILE A 596 -12.03 13.45 -2.50
CA ILE A 596 -13.28 12.81 -2.92
C ILE A 596 -14.43 13.46 -2.15
N HIS A 597 -15.51 13.85 -2.84
CA HIS A 597 -16.65 14.57 -2.26
C HIS A 597 -16.24 15.78 -1.40
N ASN A 598 -15.25 16.55 -1.88
CA ASN A 598 -14.70 17.65 -1.11
C ASN A 598 -15.73 18.79 -0.98
N SER A 599 -16.14 19.09 0.26
CA SER A 599 -17.25 19.99 0.52
C SER A 599 -16.98 21.44 0.07
N HIS A 600 -15.71 21.87 0.08
CA HIS A 600 -15.31 23.19 -0.41
C HIS A 600 -15.36 23.26 -1.93
N ALA A 601 -14.87 22.23 -2.62
CA ALA A 601 -14.93 22.14 -4.07
C ALA A 601 -16.37 22.08 -4.57
N GLU A 602 -17.23 21.27 -3.94
CA GLU A 602 -18.66 21.18 -4.28
C GLU A 602 -19.39 22.50 -4.08
N LYS A 603 -19.14 23.21 -2.97
CA LYS A 603 -19.71 24.54 -2.74
C LYS A 603 -19.24 25.55 -3.77
N LEU A 604 -17.99 25.49 -4.22
CA LEU A 604 -17.46 26.35 -5.26
C LEU A 604 -18.11 26.05 -6.61
N LEU A 605 -18.19 24.77 -7.00
CA LEU A 605 -18.87 24.33 -8.22
C LEU A 605 -20.36 24.70 -8.21
N ALA A 606 -21.04 24.55 -7.08
CA ALA A 606 -22.45 24.93 -6.94
C ALA A 606 -22.66 26.43 -7.10
N ARG A 607 -21.75 27.26 -6.56
CA ARG A 607 -21.78 28.72 -6.76
C ARG A 607 -21.51 29.08 -8.21
N GLU A 608 -20.52 28.49 -8.84
CA GLU A 608 -20.20 28.74 -10.26
C GLU A 608 -21.36 28.34 -11.16
N LYS A 609 -21.95 27.15 -10.96
CA LYS A 609 -23.15 26.70 -11.67
C LYS A 609 -24.29 27.71 -11.52
N LYS A 610 -24.57 28.16 -10.29
CA LYS A 610 -25.60 29.18 -10.06
C LYS A 610 -25.31 30.49 -10.79
N THR A 611 -24.07 31.00 -10.75
CA THR A 611 -23.71 32.23 -11.48
C THR A 611 -23.73 32.07 -13.00
N TRP A 612 -23.51 30.84 -13.50
CA TRP A 612 -23.62 30.53 -14.92
C TRP A 612 -25.09 30.44 -15.35
N GLU A 613 -25.93 29.79 -14.55
CA GLU A 613 -27.39 29.73 -14.75
C GLU A 613 -28.01 31.13 -14.73
N GLU A 614 -27.63 31.99 -13.79
CA GLU A 614 -28.08 33.39 -13.71
C GLU A 614 -27.64 34.20 -14.95
N ARG A 615 -26.41 33.99 -15.46
CA ARG A 615 -25.94 34.62 -16.70
C ARG A 615 -26.70 34.12 -17.92
N LEU A 616 -26.94 32.82 -18.01
CA LEU A 616 -27.70 32.22 -19.10
C LEU A 616 -29.14 32.74 -19.12
N GLN A 617 -29.77 32.84 -17.94
CA GLN A 617 -31.10 33.43 -17.77
C GLN A 617 -31.13 34.89 -18.22
N HIS A 618 -30.17 35.69 -17.78
CA HIS A 618 -30.07 37.10 -18.20
C HIS A 618 -29.81 37.24 -19.72
N GLU A 619 -29.03 36.34 -20.32
CA GLU A 619 -28.80 36.29 -21.77
C GLU A 619 -30.04 35.84 -22.55
N THR A 620 -30.82 34.88 -22.03
CA THR A 620 -32.10 34.47 -22.63
C THR A 620 -33.15 35.56 -22.51
N GLU A 621 -33.28 36.23 -21.36
CA GLU A 621 -34.18 37.36 -21.15
C GLU A 621 -33.79 38.55 -22.04
N ALA A 622 -32.49 38.85 -22.18
CA ALA A 622 -32.01 39.86 -23.10
C ALA A 622 -32.27 39.48 -24.56
N ARG A 623 -32.11 38.20 -24.94
CA ARG A 623 -32.44 37.71 -26.28
C ARG A 623 -33.94 37.82 -26.56
N GLU A 624 -34.81 37.39 -25.65
CA GLU A 624 -36.27 37.54 -25.77
C GLU A 624 -36.69 39.01 -25.85
N ALA A 625 -36.05 39.90 -25.08
CA ALA A 625 -36.28 41.34 -25.16
C ALA A 625 -35.80 41.97 -26.49
N THR A 626 -34.85 41.35 -27.18
CA THR A 626 -34.34 41.79 -28.49
C THR A 626 -35.00 41.15 -29.70
N VAL A 627 -36.00 40.28 -29.55
CA VAL A 627 -36.86 39.82 -30.66
C VAL A 627 -38.07 40.77 -30.79
N PRO A 628 -38.12 41.68 -31.78
CA PRO A 628 -39.32 42.45 -32.05
C PRO A 628 -40.35 41.53 -32.72
N GLY A 629 -41.61 41.61 -32.30
CA GLY A 629 -42.71 40.84 -32.84
C GLY A 629 -42.75 40.87 -34.37
N ALA A 630 -42.39 39.74 -34.99
CA ALA A 630 -42.74 39.47 -36.38
C ALA A 630 -44.21 39.07 -36.42
N GLY A 631 -44.97 39.84 -37.18
CA GLY A 631 -46.43 39.85 -37.20
C GLY A 631 -47.08 38.50 -37.48
N VAL A 632 -48.24 38.36 -36.84
CA VAL A 632 -49.30 37.44 -37.19
C VAL A 632 -49.63 37.57 -38.68
N SER A 633 -49.44 36.49 -39.45
CA SER A 633 -50.12 36.28 -40.73
C SER A 633 -50.86 34.93 -40.67
N ALA A 634 -52.12 34.98 -41.08
CA ALA A 634 -53.12 33.94 -40.86
C ALA A 634 -53.05 32.78 -41.88
N ALA A 635 -53.19 31.55 -41.35
CA ALA A 635 -53.96 30.37 -41.84
C ALA A 635 -53.72 29.81 -43.28
N PRO A 636 -53.82 28.47 -43.51
CA PRO A 636 -54.90 27.63 -42.98
C PRO A 636 -54.54 26.23 -42.43
N SER A 637 -55.58 25.68 -41.80
CA SER A 637 -55.75 24.40 -41.12
C SER A 637 -55.75 23.18 -42.06
N ALA A 638 -55.23 22.04 -41.58
CA ALA A 638 -55.78 20.70 -41.87
C ALA A 638 -55.24 19.61 -40.90
N SER A 639 -56.15 19.07 -40.10
CA SER A 639 -56.40 17.68 -39.64
C SER A 639 -55.31 16.59 -39.41
N PRO A 640 -55.63 15.53 -38.62
CA PRO A 640 -54.66 14.67 -37.93
C PRO A 640 -54.33 13.31 -38.61
N ALA A 641 -53.15 12.77 -38.26
CA ALA A 641 -52.67 11.35 -38.23
C ALA A 641 -52.74 10.51 -39.53
N PRO A 642 -51.74 9.64 -39.87
CA PRO A 642 -51.44 8.44 -39.06
C PRO A 642 -49.97 7.94 -39.09
N ALA A 643 -49.80 6.77 -38.47
CA ALA A 643 -48.60 6.00 -38.19
C ALA A 643 -47.75 5.52 -39.40
N ALA A 644 -46.48 5.26 -39.07
CA ALA A 644 -45.58 4.20 -39.54
C ALA A 644 -45.64 3.75 -41.01
N THR A 645 -44.55 3.99 -41.76
CA THR A 645 -43.95 2.96 -42.61
C THR A 645 -42.46 3.22 -42.85
N SER A 646 -41.73 2.12 -42.93
CA SER A 646 -40.30 1.91 -43.04
C SER A 646 -39.61 2.44 -44.31
N ALA A 647 -38.41 2.97 -44.10
CA ALA A 647 -37.17 3.00 -44.91
C ALA A 647 -37.22 3.33 -46.43
N PRO A 648 -36.31 4.21 -46.84
CA PRO A 648 -35.23 3.77 -47.74
C PRO A 648 -33.87 3.87 -47.06
N VAL A 649 -32.99 2.93 -47.39
CA VAL A 649 -31.59 2.88 -46.99
C VAL A 649 -30.88 4.15 -47.49
N GLU A 650 -30.51 5.00 -46.55
CA GLU A 650 -29.64 6.15 -46.78
C GLU A 650 -28.19 5.66 -46.70
N GLN A 651 -27.42 5.91 -47.76
CA GLN A 651 -25.98 5.69 -47.78
C GLN A 651 -25.36 6.52 -46.65
N GLU A 652 -24.54 5.89 -45.81
CA GLU A 652 -23.85 6.58 -44.71
C GLU A 652 -23.08 7.80 -45.26
N PRO A 653 -23.29 9.00 -44.69
CA PRO A 653 -22.40 10.12 -44.97
C PRO A 653 -20.99 9.75 -44.49
N GLU A 654 -19.96 10.08 -45.28
CA GLU A 654 -18.56 9.96 -44.87
C GLU A 654 -18.38 10.64 -43.50
N ARG A 655 -18.20 9.83 -42.45
CA ARG A 655 -18.01 10.33 -41.08
C ARG A 655 -16.65 11.00 -41.01
N SER A 656 -16.61 12.18 -40.40
CA SER A 656 -15.36 12.93 -40.23
C SER A 656 -14.34 12.08 -39.44
N PRO A 657 -13.11 11.88 -39.96
CA PRO A 657 -12.07 11.10 -39.27
C PRO A 657 -11.62 11.71 -37.93
N ASP A 658 -12.07 12.94 -37.64
CA ASP A 658 -11.75 13.64 -36.41
C ASP A 658 -12.67 13.26 -35.23
N GLU A 659 -13.83 12.64 -35.48
CA GLU A 659 -14.82 12.31 -34.46
C GLU A 659 -14.72 10.84 -34.04
N ALA A 660 -14.79 10.57 -32.73
CA ALA A 660 -14.78 9.20 -32.24
C ALA A 660 -16.14 8.54 -32.47
N TYR A 661 -16.15 7.34 -33.05
CA TYR A 661 -17.38 6.59 -33.30
C TYR A 661 -17.16 5.08 -33.24
N ILE A 662 -18.26 4.31 -33.20
CA ILE A 662 -18.26 2.86 -33.30
C ILE A 662 -19.10 2.46 -34.51
N GLU A 663 -18.65 1.50 -35.31
CA GLU A 663 -19.50 0.84 -36.31
C GLU A 663 -20.45 -0.13 -35.61
N THR A 664 -21.39 0.42 -34.81
CA THR A 664 -22.34 -0.30 -33.96
C THR A 664 -22.98 -1.52 -34.65
N PRO A 665 -23.42 -1.46 -35.93
CA PRO A 665 -23.98 -2.62 -36.62
C PRO A 665 -23.06 -3.85 -36.74
N ARG A 666 -21.74 -3.67 -36.62
CA ARG A 666 -20.72 -4.74 -36.71
C ARG A 666 -20.27 -5.25 -35.34
N CYS A 667 -20.86 -4.76 -34.25
CA CYS A 667 -20.52 -5.19 -32.90
C CYS A 667 -20.87 -6.67 -32.65
N SER A 668 -19.91 -7.43 -32.10
CA SER A 668 -20.06 -8.84 -31.72
C SER A 668 -20.40 -9.07 -30.24
N THR A 669 -20.63 -8.00 -29.46
CA THR A 669 -20.99 -8.06 -28.03
C THR A 669 -19.98 -8.83 -27.15
N CYS A 670 -18.67 -8.63 -27.36
CA CYS A 670 -17.60 -9.27 -26.58
C CYS A 670 -17.41 -8.71 -25.15
N ASN A 671 -18.06 -7.59 -24.81
CA ASN A 671 -18.00 -6.88 -23.50
C ASN A 671 -16.66 -6.24 -23.13
N GLU A 672 -15.64 -6.28 -23.98
CA GLU A 672 -14.31 -5.72 -23.68
C GLU A 672 -14.37 -4.19 -23.45
N CYS A 673 -14.97 -3.44 -24.37
CA CYS A 673 -15.10 -1.98 -24.27
C CYS A 673 -15.96 -1.53 -23.07
N THR A 674 -17.08 -2.21 -22.80
CA THR A 674 -17.96 -1.90 -21.66
C THR A 674 -17.34 -2.29 -20.31
N THR A 675 -16.46 -3.30 -20.29
CA THR A 675 -15.69 -3.67 -19.08
C THR A 675 -14.59 -2.63 -18.80
N LEU A 676 -13.99 -2.07 -19.85
CA LEU A 676 -12.99 -1.01 -19.73
C LEU A 676 -13.60 0.28 -19.14
N ASN A 677 -14.73 0.74 -19.69
CA ASN A 677 -15.46 1.90 -19.16
C ASN A 677 -16.94 1.85 -19.55
N ASN A 678 -17.80 1.44 -18.61
CA ASN A 678 -19.26 1.32 -18.80
C ASN A 678 -20.03 2.66 -18.81
N LYS A 679 -19.34 3.79 -18.59
CA LYS A 679 -19.90 5.13 -18.75
C LYS A 679 -19.59 5.69 -20.14
N LEU A 680 -18.41 5.37 -20.68
CA LEU A 680 -17.99 5.73 -22.04
C LEU A 680 -18.71 4.89 -23.09
N PHE A 681 -18.85 3.58 -22.86
CA PHE A 681 -19.50 2.63 -23.76
C PHE A 681 -20.74 2.02 -23.13
N SER A 682 -21.82 1.93 -23.91
CA SER A 682 -23.05 1.23 -23.50
C SER A 682 -23.60 0.39 -24.65
N TYR A 683 -24.54 -0.50 -24.33
CA TYR A 683 -25.23 -1.33 -25.30
C TYR A 683 -26.60 -0.78 -25.62
N ASP A 684 -26.96 -0.77 -26.89
CA ASP A 684 -28.31 -0.46 -27.34
C ASP A 684 -29.27 -1.65 -27.10
N ALA A 685 -30.52 -1.51 -27.56
CA ALA A 685 -31.53 -2.57 -27.43
C ALA A 685 -31.17 -3.87 -28.16
N ASN A 686 -30.26 -3.83 -29.15
CA ASN A 686 -29.80 -4.98 -29.92
C ASN A 686 -28.49 -5.56 -29.37
N LYS A 687 -28.01 -5.10 -28.20
CA LYS A 687 -26.72 -5.44 -27.61
C LYS A 687 -25.51 -5.05 -28.47
N GLN A 688 -25.63 -3.96 -29.24
CA GLN A 688 -24.55 -3.40 -30.03
C GLN A 688 -23.94 -2.18 -29.32
N ALA A 689 -22.61 -2.15 -29.24
CA ALA A 689 -21.91 -1.12 -28.48
C ALA A 689 -21.98 0.24 -29.19
N TYR A 690 -22.24 1.29 -28.43
CA TYR A 690 -22.17 2.70 -28.87
C TYR A 690 -21.48 3.55 -27.79
N ILE A 691 -21.02 4.74 -28.19
CA ILE A 691 -20.43 5.71 -27.26
C ILE A 691 -21.57 6.44 -26.53
N ALA A 692 -21.72 6.19 -25.23
CA ALA A 692 -22.81 6.75 -24.43
C ALA A 692 -22.49 8.17 -23.95
N ASP A 693 -21.30 8.37 -23.39
CA ASP A 693 -20.78 9.69 -23.03
C ASP A 693 -19.28 9.74 -23.29
N ILE A 694 -18.89 10.45 -24.34
CA ILE A 694 -17.50 10.65 -24.73
C ILE A 694 -16.68 11.45 -23.68
N GLN A 695 -17.33 12.18 -22.78
CA GLN A 695 -16.66 12.90 -21.68
C GLN A 695 -16.41 12.02 -20.46
N ALA A 696 -17.01 10.82 -20.40
CA ALA A 696 -16.89 9.92 -19.27
C ALA A 696 -15.60 9.06 -19.28
N GLY A 697 -14.69 9.28 -20.24
CA GLY A 697 -13.42 8.56 -20.35
C GLY A 697 -12.30 9.38 -20.99
N SER A 698 -11.07 8.88 -20.90
CA SER A 698 -9.88 9.53 -21.46
C SER A 698 -9.58 9.08 -22.89
N TYR A 699 -8.69 9.78 -23.62
CA TYR A 699 -8.31 9.36 -24.97
C TYR A 699 -7.58 8.01 -24.94
N ALA A 700 -6.77 7.76 -23.90
CA ALA A 700 -6.16 6.45 -23.69
C ALA A 700 -7.18 5.31 -23.64
N GLN A 701 -8.32 5.52 -22.96
CA GLN A 701 -9.38 4.50 -22.87
C GLN A 701 -10.09 4.26 -24.21
N LEU A 702 -10.23 5.29 -25.06
CA LEU A 702 -10.74 5.12 -26.43
C LEU A 702 -9.78 4.30 -27.30
N VAL A 703 -8.48 4.57 -27.20
CA VAL A 703 -7.44 3.83 -27.95
C VAL A 703 -7.33 2.39 -27.46
N GLU A 704 -7.34 2.16 -26.15
CA GLU A 704 -7.32 0.83 -25.55
C GLU A 704 -8.59 0.02 -25.90
N ALA A 705 -9.76 0.67 -25.92
CA ALA A 705 -10.98 0.05 -26.40
C ALA A 705 -10.86 -0.38 -27.88
N ALA A 706 -10.29 0.47 -28.74
CA ALA A 706 -10.07 0.15 -30.15
C ALA A 706 -9.11 -1.03 -30.36
N GLU A 707 -8.01 -1.08 -29.60
CA GLU A 707 -7.05 -2.20 -29.64
C GLU A 707 -7.64 -3.51 -29.09
N SER A 708 -8.46 -3.43 -28.05
CA SER A 708 -9.11 -4.60 -27.46
C SER A 708 -10.22 -5.16 -28.35
N CYS A 709 -10.83 -4.34 -29.21
CA CYS A 709 -11.98 -4.74 -30.00
C CYS A 709 -11.64 -5.84 -31.03
N GLN A 710 -12.16 -7.05 -30.80
CA GLN A 710 -11.92 -8.22 -31.65
C GLN A 710 -12.27 -8.04 -33.14
N VAL A 711 -13.21 -7.14 -33.45
CA VAL A 711 -13.65 -6.85 -34.82
C VAL A 711 -13.17 -5.49 -35.34
N SER A 712 -12.38 -4.76 -34.53
CA SER A 712 -11.76 -3.47 -34.88
C SER A 712 -12.76 -2.43 -35.43
N ILE A 713 -13.86 -2.21 -34.71
CA ILE A 713 -14.96 -1.32 -35.12
C ILE A 713 -15.03 0.00 -34.33
N ILE A 714 -14.06 0.26 -33.45
CA ILE A 714 -14.03 1.46 -32.60
C ILE A 714 -12.96 2.40 -33.16
N HIS A 715 -13.37 3.62 -33.49
CA HIS A 715 -12.53 4.66 -34.08
C HIS A 715 -12.32 5.76 -33.03
N PRO A 716 -11.10 5.93 -32.47
CA PRO A 716 -10.85 6.88 -31.38
C PRO A 716 -10.92 8.36 -31.77
N GLY A 717 -10.80 8.72 -33.05
CA GLY A 717 -10.78 10.10 -33.53
C GLY A 717 -9.61 10.92 -32.97
N LYS A 718 -9.78 12.25 -32.84
CA LYS A 718 -8.79 13.16 -32.24
C LYS A 718 -8.94 13.28 -30.72
N PRO A 719 -7.83 13.42 -29.97
CA PRO A 719 -7.89 13.63 -28.52
C PRO A 719 -8.53 14.97 -28.19
N ARG A 720 -9.49 14.96 -27.25
CA ARG A 720 -10.11 16.18 -26.72
C ARG A 720 -9.27 16.88 -25.66
N ASN A 721 -8.49 16.12 -24.87
CA ASN A 721 -7.58 16.68 -23.89
C ASN A 721 -6.14 16.68 -24.42
N LEU A 722 -5.67 17.84 -24.86
CA LEU A 722 -4.31 18.01 -25.39
C LEU A 722 -3.20 17.95 -24.31
N GLN A 723 -3.56 17.84 -23.04
CA GLN A 723 -2.62 17.72 -21.91
C GLN A 723 -2.59 16.32 -21.30
N GLU A 724 -3.19 15.31 -21.96
CA GLU A 724 -3.18 13.93 -21.46
C GLU A 724 -1.74 13.35 -21.48
N PRO A 725 -1.27 12.69 -20.39
CA PRO A 725 0.07 12.11 -20.35
C PRO A 725 0.24 11.04 -21.43
N GLY A 726 1.34 11.11 -22.19
CA GLY A 726 1.64 10.13 -23.25
C GLY A 726 0.88 10.34 -24.57
N LEU A 727 0.33 11.53 -24.82
CA LEU A 727 -0.49 11.83 -26.01
C LEU A 727 0.18 11.45 -27.35
N ASP A 728 1.48 11.71 -27.51
CA ASP A 728 2.22 11.39 -28.74
C ASP A 728 2.28 9.89 -29.03
N GLU A 729 2.32 9.07 -27.98
CA GLU A 729 2.31 7.61 -28.09
C GLU A 729 0.89 7.10 -28.40
N LEU A 730 -0.12 7.67 -27.75
CA LEU A 730 -1.53 7.35 -27.99
C LEU A 730 -1.96 7.70 -29.42
N LEU A 731 -1.53 8.84 -29.96
CA LEU A 731 -1.80 9.23 -31.35
C LEU A 731 -1.19 8.25 -32.36
N LYS A 732 0.02 7.73 -32.10
CA LYS A 732 0.64 6.71 -32.96
C LYS A 732 -0.12 5.38 -32.94
N ARG A 733 -0.63 4.99 -31.77
CA ARG A 733 -1.44 3.78 -31.60
C ARG A 733 -2.82 3.92 -32.26
N ALA A 734 -3.45 5.08 -32.10
CA ALA A 734 -4.75 5.39 -32.70
C ALA A 734 -4.75 5.40 -34.24
N ALA A 735 -3.61 5.69 -34.88
CA ALA A 735 -3.50 5.79 -36.34
C ALA A 735 -3.87 4.49 -37.09
N ALA A 736 -3.82 3.33 -36.44
CA ALA A 736 -4.26 2.06 -37.04
C ALA A 736 -5.79 1.92 -37.12
N PHE A 737 -6.53 2.80 -36.46
CA PHE A 737 -8.00 2.74 -36.27
C PHE A 737 -8.70 4.02 -36.75
N GLN A 738 -8.01 4.86 -37.53
CA GLN A 738 -8.57 6.09 -38.12
C GLN A 738 -9.24 5.83 -39.47
#